data_AF-A0AAU8JCG8-F1
#
_entry.id   AF-A0AAU8JCG8-F1
#
_cell.length_a   1.000
_cell.length_b   1.000
_cell.length_c   1.000
_cell.angle_alpha   90.00
_cell.angle_beta   90.00
_cell.angle_gamma   90.00
#
_symmetry.space_group_name_H-M   'P 1'
#
loop_
_entity.id
_entity.type
_entity.pdbx_description
1 polymer ?
#
loop_
_entity_poly.entity_id
_entity_poly.type
_entity_poly.pdbx_seq_one_letter_code
_entity_poly.pdbx_strand_id
1 'polypeptide(L)'
;MEKHNIQNSQVLIITSMHRSGSSLTASLLQSAGLHIGRRLMGAAEANIKGHFENLDFWSLHQKVLKSQGANEEGWTLQDQIQVDDYYREEAKNIVTKNAISGLWGWKDPRTTLFLEFWANLLPEANFLLLFRYPWEVVSSLYRKGQPYAIFQEQPELAIKFWLHYNQKILNFSNSFPQRCFLVSLNNFLQHTQPFIDALNQKFRINLSIPNPTIYQPSLLHRQNSEGHRASLINHYYPEAIALYQELEARAWQLTDAPDTSWQEKLKSSPYRIWAFQDWVKVGNLQGENQKLQQELGQTKSQLHQTQAELGQTQSQLHQTQAELGQTQSQLHQTQEELGQTQSQLHQTQEELGQTQSQLHQTQEELGQTQSQLHQTQEELGQTQSQLEERQTQLYQTEAMLSQYQSHLQQVETLLEQSQTQLHQKTEELEKTQGQLHQTQEELGQTQSQLHQTQAELGQTQSQLHQTQAELGQTQSQLHETEEKLGQTQSQLHQTEEVLEQSQAQLHETEAVLEQSVTQLQQKTQELQQSQSQLHQVQEELERSQSQQQQIKQEEQQAKSELAQTRSKLEEVQTQLYQTEAMLTEYQSHRQQTESALERSLSQLQETRSELERYKTEFERSRLEETLASAAENDEQMQYNLLLWDGWQAYRNGDMNKMAHCLQQSLKFTSLSRTETILNWLENFSRFSSENGYQLDIQELTNLAEWQQLVRRLTAAKSLIAIK
;
A
#
# COMPACT_ATOMS: atom_id res chain seq x y z
N MET A 1 27.64 13.71 91.92
CA MET A 1 26.55 13.77 92.91
C MET A 1 27.08 14.52 94.12
N GLU A 2 26.79 15.82 94.21
CA GLU A 2 27.15 16.62 95.39
C GLU A 2 26.35 16.14 96.59
N LYS A 3 27.05 15.62 97.61
CA LYS A 3 26.49 15.38 98.94
C LYS A 3 26.11 16.74 99.54
N HIS A 4 24.85 17.15 99.38
CA HIS A 4 24.31 18.29 100.10
C HIS A 4 24.40 17.98 101.61
N ASN A 5 25.07 18.88 102.33
CA ASN A 5 25.36 18.71 103.74
C ASN A 5 24.04 18.81 104.54
N ILE A 6 23.55 17.69 105.07
CA ILE A 6 22.27 17.58 105.82
C ILE A 6 22.21 18.60 106.98
N GLN A 7 23.37 19.02 107.49
CA GLN A 7 23.49 19.98 108.60
C GLN A 7 22.91 21.37 108.34
N ASN A 8 22.62 21.75 107.10
CA ASN A 8 22.06 23.08 106.77
C ASN A 8 20.68 23.05 106.11
N SER A 9 20.02 21.89 106.08
CA SER A 9 18.68 21.76 105.49
C SER A 9 17.57 21.93 106.53
N GLN A 10 16.60 22.80 106.26
CA GLN A 10 15.41 22.98 107.08
C GLN A 10 14.34 21.96 106.66
N VAL A 11 13.86 21.18 107.63
CA VAL A 11 12.86 20.12 107.40
C VAL A 11 11.50 20.59 107.90
N LEU A 12 10.49 20.58 107.02
CA LEU A 12 9.10 20.89 107.36
C LEU A 12 8.19 19.68 107.08
N ILE A 13 7.75 19.02 108.14
CA ILE A 13 6.91 17.82 108.09
C ILE A 13 5.45 18.23 108.15
N ILE A 14 4.65 17.84 107.16
CA ILE A 14 3.23 18.18 107.08
C ILE A 14 2.40 16.94 107.43
N THR A 15 1.57 17.03 108.47
CA THR A 15 0.72 15.90 108.84
C THR A 15 -0.61 16.32 109.43
N SER A 16 -1.56 15.40 109.39
CA SER A 16 -2.90 15.54 109.95
C SER A 16 -3.63 14.22 110.00
N MET A 17 -4.84 14.22 110.56
CA MET A 17 -5.81 13.19 110.24
C MET A 17 -6.09 13.15 108.73
N HIS A 18 -6.32 11.96 108.18
CA HIS A 18 -6.76 11.78 106.80
C HIS A 18 -7.98 12.68 106.51
N ARG A 19 -8.04 13.25 105.31
CA ARG A 19 -9.11 14.16 104.84
C ARG A 19 -9.17 15.54 105.52
N SER A 20 -8.19 15.89 106.35
CA SER A 20 -8.03 17.23 106.93
C SER A 20 -7.27 18.23 106.04
N GLY A 21 -7.15 17.96 104.74
CA GLY A 21 -6.60 18.91 103.76
C GLY A 21 -5.07 18.92 103.61
N SER A 22 -4.35 17.94 104.17
CA SER A 22 -2.88 17.90 104.06
C SER A 22 -2.35 17.81 102.62
N SER A 23 -3.05 17.16 101.69
CA SER A 23 -2.64 17.14 100.26
C SER A 23 -2.72 18.53 99.63
N LEU A 24 -3.78 19.27 99.97
CA LEU A 24 -3.97 20.64 99.48
C LEU A 24 -2.88 21.55 100.03
N THR A 25 -2.63 21.50 101.34
CA THR A 25 -1.56 22.28 101.98
C THR A 25 -0.18 21.93 101.41
N ALA A 26 0.10 20.64 101.18
CA ALA A 26 1.33 20.19 100.54
C ALA A 26 1.50 20.77 99.13
N SER A 27 0.46 20.69 98.29
CA SER A 27 0.51 21.27 96.93
C SER A 27 0.72 22.79 96.95
N LEU A 28 0.06 23.49 97.88
CA LEU A 28 0.21 24.92 98.07
C LEU A 28 1.64 25.30 98.50
N LEU A 29 2.19 24.61 99.50
CA LEU A 29 3.54 24.86 99.99
C LEU A 29 4.61 24.45 98.97
N GLN A 30 4.37 23.42 98.18
CA GLN A 30 5.25 23.06 97.07
C GLN A 30 5.35 24.18 96.04
N SER A 31 4.22 24.83 95.73
CA SER A 31 4.22 26.00 94.84
C SER A 31 4.92 27.23 95.44
N ALA A 32 4.99 27.29 96.77
CA ALA A 32 5.70 28.30 97.54
C ALA A 32 7.20 27.96 97.76
N GLY A 33 7.71 26.87 97.17
CA GLY A 33 9.13 26.50 97.22
C GLY A 33 9.51 25.38 98.21
N LEU A 34 8.55 24.74 98.90
CA LEU A 34 8.83 23.57 99.73
C LEU A 34 9.08 22.32 98.87
N HIS A 35 10.25 21.68 99.01
CA HIS A 35 10.52 20.45 98.31
C HIS A 35 9.95 19.21 99.04
N ILE A 36 8.81 18.66 98.57
CA ILE A 36 8.09 17.53 99.22
C ILE A 36 8.61 16.13 98.80
N GLY A 37 9.52 16.06 97.84
CA GLY A 37 10.14 14.82 97.33
C GLY A 37 9.93 14.61 95.83
N ARG A 38 10.72 13.70 95.23
CA ARG A 38 10.66 13.37 93.78
C ARG A 38 9.74 12.20 93.47
N ARG A 39 9.52 11.29 94.43
CA ARG A 39 8.65 10.11 94.27
C ARG A 39 7.32 10.35 94.98
N LEU A 40 6.44 11.08 94.31
CA LEU A 40 5.11 11.39 94.84
C LEU A 40 4.08 10.36 94.36
N MET A 41 3.10 10.04 95.20
CA MET A 41 1.98 9.20 94.82
C MET A 41 1.14 9.87 93.73
N GLY A 42 0.96 9.17 92.60
CA GLY A 42 0.27 9.65 91.40
C GLY A 42 -1.23 9.91 91.59
N ALA A 43 -1.86 10.47 90.56
CA ALA A 43 -3.30 10.70 90.51
C ALA A 43 -4.08 9.38 90.57
N ALA A 44 -5.15 9.34 91.38
CA ALA A 44 -6.12 8.24 91.42
C ALA A 44 -7.48 8.76 90.92
N GLU A 45 -8.41 7.88 90.51
CA GLU A 45 -9.76 8.26 90.01
C GLU A 45 -10.49 9.24 90.96
N ALA A 46 -10.22 9.16 92.26
CA ALA A 46 -10.81 10.00 93.30
C ALA A 46 -10.08 11.34 93.55
N ASN A 47 -8.89 11.55 92.98
CA ASN A 47 -8.03 12.73 93.13
C ASN A 47 -7.12 12.94 91.88
N ILE A 48 -7.64 13.71 90.91
CA ILE A 48 -7.06 13.95 89.58
C ILE A 48 -5.65 14.60 89.64
N LYS A 49 -5.26 15.23 90.75
CA LYS A 49 -3.96 15.92 90.90
C LYS A 49 -2.91 15.15 91.71
N GLY A 50 -3.21 13.93 92.17
CA GLY A 50 -2.29 13.13 93.01
C GLY A 50 -2.42 13.44 94.50
N HIS A 51 -2.03 12.49 95.35
CA HIS A 51 -2.20 12.61 96.80
C HIS A 51 -1.05 13.37 97.50
N PHE A 52 0.03 13.66 96.77
CA PHE A 52 1.24 14.35 97.24
C PHE A 52 1.93 13.67 98.43
N GLU A 53 1.59 12.41 98.74
CA GLU A 53 2.39 11.62 99.68
C GLU A 53 3.72 11.23 99.04
N ASN A 54 4.79 11.33 99.82
CA ASN A 54 6.09 10.83 99.41
C ASN A 54 6.11 9.31 99.61
N LEU A 55 6.30 8.57 98.51
CA LEU A 55 6.20 7.10 98.49
C LEU A 55 7.21 6.41 99.41
N ASP A 56 8.35 7.04 99.67
CA ASP A 56 9.38 6.46 100.55
C ASP A 56 8.90 6.47 102.02
N PHE A 57 8.39 7.61 102.50
CA PHE A 57 7.83 7.74 103.86
C PHE A 57 6.51 6.96 104.00
N TRP A 58 5.66 7.01 102.97
CA TRP A 58 4.41 6.27 102.89
C TRP A 58 4.65 4.76 103.04
N SER A 59 5.63 4.23 102.32
CA SER A 59 5.96 2.79 102.37
C SER A 59 6.54 2.40 103.73
N LEU A 60 7.39 3.23 104.32
CA LEU A 60 7.94 2.99 105.66
C LEU A 60 6.81 2.90 106.71
N HIS A 61 5.90 3.88 106.74
CA HIS A 61 4.79 3.88 107.70
C HIS A 61 3.91 2.63 107.54
N GLN A 62 3.60 2.23 106.31
CA GLN A 62 2.85 0.98 106.06
C GLN A 62 3.57 -0.25 106.60
N LYS A 63 4.87 -0.39 106.31
CA LYS A 63 5.65 -1.55 106.77
C LYS A 63 5.68 -1.65 108.29
N VAL A 64 5.87 -0.52 108.99
CA VAL A 64 5.91 -0.49 110.45
C VAL A 64 4.53 -0.79 111.07
N LEU A 65 3.45 -0.28 110.46
CA LEU A 65 2.10 -0.62 110.90
C LEU A 65 1.81 -2.11 110.68
N LYS A 66 2.17 -2.63 109.50
CA LYS A 66 2.00 -4.04 109.13
C LYS A 66 2.77 -4.98 110.06
N SER A 67 4.00 -4.65 110.45
CA SER A 67 4.83 -5.50 111.33
C SER A 67 4.21 -5.68 112.72
N GLN A 68 3.33 -4.78 113.13
CA GLN A 68 2.60 -4.82 114.41
C GLN A 68 1.14 -5.26 114.25
N GLY A 69 0.74 -5.76 113.07
CA GLY A 69 -0.62 -6.16 112.78
C GLY A 69 -1.64 -5.02 112.73
N ALA A 70 -1.17 -3.76 112.68
CA ALA A 70 -2.02 -2.59 112.51
C ALA A 70 -2.42 -2.41 111.04
N ASN A 71 -3.52 -1.70 110.80
CA ASN A 71 -3.97 -1.39 109.45
C ASN A 71 -2.94 -0.51 108.73
N GLU A 72 -2.50 -0.92 107.53
CA GLU A 72 -1.45 -0.25 106.75
C GLU A 72 -1.83 1.20 106.35
N GLU A 73 -3.13 1.50 106.22
CA GLU A 73 -3.63 2.85 105.93
C GLU A 73 -3.68 3.73 107.18
N GLY A 74 -3.24 3.23 108.34
CA GLY A 74 -3.21 4.00 109.58
C GLY A 74 -4.56 4.09 110.29
N TRP A 75 -5.53 3.27 109.90
CA TRP A 75 -6.79 3.08 110.62
C TRP A 75 -6.55 2.26 111.89
N THR A 76 -5.88 2.86 112.87
CA THR A 76 -5.53 2.25 114.15
C THR A 76 -5.82 3.21 115.31
N LEU A 77 -6.21 2.64 116.45
CA LEU A 77 -6.37 3.35 117.73
C LEU A 77 -5.24 3.01 118.70
N GLN A 78 -4.15 2.40 118.21
CA GLN A 78 -2.99 2.07 119.03
C GLN A 78 -2.28 3.34 119.51
N ASP A 79 -2.13 3.48 120.83
CA ASP A 79 -1.52 4.67 121.43
C ASP A 79 -0.02 4.78 121.17
N GLN A 80 0.71 3.68 121.06
CA GLN A 80 2.14 3.67 120.77
C GLN A 80 2.45 2.76 119.58
N ILE A 81 3.15 3.29 118.59
CA ILE A 81 3.68 2.53 117.46
C ILE A 81 5.18 2.36 117.68
N GLN A 82 5.62 1.12 117.91
CA GLN A 82 7.05 0.83 118.11
C GLN A 82 7.77 0.83 116.76
N VAL A 83 8.94 1.46 116.69
CA VAL A 83 9.77 1.48 115.48
C VAL A 83 11.08 0.78 115.76
N ASP A 84 11.16 -0.48 115.33
CA ASP A 84 12.34 -1.34 115.50
C ASP A 84 13.57 -0.77 114.78
N ASP A 85 14.77 -1.19 115.22
CA ASP A 85 16.04 -0.67 114.71
C ASP A 85 16.20 -0.85 113.19
N TYR A 86 15.67 -1.93 112.63
CA TYR A 86 15.64 -2.14 111.19
C TYR A 86 14.94 -0.98 110.45
N TYR A 87 13.74 -0.60 110.90
CA TYR A 87 12.98 0.50 110.30
C TYR A 87 13.57 1.87 110.64
N ARG A 88 14.26 2.00 111.77
CA ARG A 88 15.02 3.20 112.11
C ARG A 88 16.16 3.46 111.12
N GLU A 89 16.91 2.43 110.74
CA GLU A 89 17.94 2.55 109.70
C GLU A 89 17.33 2.84 108.32
N GLU A 90 16.21 2.20 107.98
CA GLU A 90 15.45 2.52 106.76
C GLU A 90 15.00 3.99 106.75
N ALA A 91 14.52 4.52 107.88
CA ALA A 91 14.11 5.92 108.03
C ALA A 91 15.29 6.89 107.81
N LYS A 92 16.47 6.61 108.37
CA LYS A 92 17.69 7.43 108.15
C LYS A 92 18.08 7.49 106.67
N ASN A 93 17.98 6.35 105.98
CA ASN A 93 18.25 6.26 104.54
C ASN A 93 17.23 7.07 103.73
N ILE A 94 15.94 6.97 104.07
CA ILE A 94 14.88 7.75 103.41
C ILE A 94 15.10 9.25 103.59
N VAL A 95 15.46 9.70 104.79
CA VAL A 95 15.78 11.11 105.06
C VAL A 95 16.95 11.57 104.21
N THR A 96 18.06 10.83 104.21
CA THR A 96 19.27 11.16 103.44
C THR A 96 18.97 11.28 101.94
N LYS A 97 18.13 10.37 101.42
CA LYS A 97 17.71 10.36 100.02
C LYS A 97 16.82 11.55 99.65
N ASN A 98 15.99 12.04 100.58
CA ASN A 98 15.00 13.09 100.32
C ASN A 98 15.48 14.51 100.71
N ALA A 99 16.60 14.62 101.44
CA ALA A 99 17.25 15.89 101.79
C ALA A 99 18.00 16.53 100.60
N ILE A 100 17.25 16.91 99.55
CA ILE A 100 17.78 17.36 98.26
C ILE A 100 17.62 18.86 98.00
N SER A 101 17.08 19.62 98.95
CA SER A 101 16.88 21.06 98.89
C SER A 101 17.19 21.68 100.25
N GLY A 102 17.54 22.97 100.28
CA GLY A 102 17.73 23.72 101.51
C GLY A 102 16.48 23.80 102.38
N LEU A 103 15.29 23.78 101.77
CA LEU A 103 13.99 23.64 102.43
C LEU A 103 13.25 22.44 101.82
N TRP A 104 13.05 21.40 102.62
CA TRP A 104 12.40 20.18 102.16
C TRP A 104 11.53 19.57 103.26
N GLY A 105 10.74 18.58 102.88
CA GLY A 105 9.89 17.87 103.82
C GLY A 105 9.12 16.76 103.15
N TRP A 106 8.13 16.23 103.86
CA TRP A 106 7.16 15.32 103.29
C TRP A 106 5.79 15.58 103.88
N LYS A 107 4.79 15.02 103.21
CA LYS A 107 3.44 14.94 103.71
C LYS A 107 3.03 13.47 103.74
N ASP A 108 2.55 13.01 104.87
CA ASP A 108 1.79 11.76 105.00
C ASP A 108 0.91 11.88 106.25
N PRO A 109 -0.43 11.73 106.16
CA PRO A 109 -1.31 11.79 107.32
C PRO A 109 -0.89 10.85 108.47
N ARG A 110 -0.37 9.66 108.15
CA ARG A 110 0.06 8.66 109.11
C ARG A 110 1.31 9.07 109.86
N THR A 111 2.06 10.06 109.38
CA THR A 111 3.15 10.68 110.15
C THR A 111 2.67 11.14 111.53
N THR A 112 1.39 11.48 111.68
CA THR A 112 0.74 11.79 112.96
C THR A 112 0.92 10.68 114.00
N LEU A 113 0.89 9.41 113.58
CA LEU A 113 1.12 8.25 114.45
C LEU A 113 2.59 8.08 114.85
N PHE A 114 3.51 8.71 114.13
CA PHE A 114 4.96 8.59 114.28
C PHE A 114 5.63 9.90 114.73
N LEU A 115 4.87 10.89 115.22
CA LEU A 115 5.38 12.24 115.51
C LEU A 115 6.60 12.21 116.44
N GLU A 116 6.52 11.50 117.57
CA GLU A 116 7.63 11.38 118.52
C GLU A 116 8.86 10.70 117.90
N PHE A 117 8.65 9.64 117.12
CA PHE A 117 9.72 8.95 116.42
C PHE A 117 10.49 9.89 115.49
N TRP A 118 9.78 10.66 114.65
CA TRP A 118 10.42 11.61 113.74
C TRP A 118 11.04 12.80 114.47
N ALA A 119 10.42 13.27 115.56
CA ALA A 119 10.95 14.36 116.37
C ALA A 119 12.28 13.99 117.04
N ASN A 120 12.44 12.73 117.43
CA ASN A 120 13.67 12.18 117.99
C ASN A 120 14.72 11.89 116.92
N LEU A 121 14.31 11.37 115.75
CA LEU A 121 15.22 11.08 114.65
C LEU A 121 15.76 12.36 114.00
N LEU A 122 14.95 13.41 113.92
CA LEU A 122 15.26 14.71 113.33
C LEU A 122 14.98 15.83 114.35
N PRO A 123 15.91 16.14 115.27
CA PRO A 123 15.71 17.15 116.31
C PRO A 123 15.40 18.56 115.76
N GLU A 124 15.95 18.89 114.59
CA GLU A 124 15.77 20.19 113.93
C GLU A 124 14.52 20.27 113.03
N ALA A 125 13.73 19.19 112.93
CA ALA A 125 12.54 19.21 112.10
C ALA A 125 11.41 20.05 112.73
N ASN A 126 10.77 20.85 111.88
CA ASN A 126 9.57 21.61 112.18
C ASN A 126 8.34 20.87 111.64
N PHE A 127 7.20 21.02 112.32
CA PHE A 127 5.96 20.29 112.05
C PHE A 127 4.82 21.24 111.76
N LEU A 128 4.21 21.10 110.59
CA LEU A 128 2.94 21.73 110.25
C LEU A 128 1.82 20.74 110.52
N LEU A 129 1.05 21.01 111.58
CA LEU A 129 -0.01 20.15 112.08
C LEU A 129 -1.36 20.71 111.64
N LEU A 130 -2.08 19.96 110.80
CA LEU A 130 -3.37 20.39 110.27
C LEU A 130 -4.52 19.67 110.95
N PHE A 131 -5.60 20.38 111.18
CA PHE A 131 -6.87 19.81 111.60
C PHE A 131 -8.04 20.46 110.86
N ARG A 132 -9.19 19.80 110.91
CA ARG A 132 -10.42 20.21 110.22
C ARG A 132 -11.61 19.79 111.07
N TYR A 133 -12.75 20.47 110.88
CA TYR A 133 -14.03 20.12 111.49
C TYR A 133 -14.29 18.60 111.44
N PRO A 134 -14.62 17.97 112.59
CA PRO A 134 -14.83 16.53 112.65
C PRO A 134 -15.91 16.04 111.69
N TRP A 135 -17.02 16.78 111.55
CA TRP A 135 -18.11 16.39 110.63
C TRP A 135 -17.76 16.48 109.15
N GLU A 136 -16.83 17.37 108.76
CA GLU A 136 -16.38 17.45 107.38
C GLU A 136 -15.43 16.31 107.02
N VAL A 137 -14.56 15.92 107.97
CA VAL A 137 -13.69 14.74 107.82
C VAL A 137 -14.53 13.49 107.71
N VAL A 138 -15.46 13.27 108.64
CA VAL A 138 -16.40 12.14 108.62
C VAL A 138 -17.22 12.12 107.31
N SER A 139 -17.79 13.27 106.90
CA SER A 139 -18.49 13.39 105.62
C SER A 139 -17.62 12.98 104.44
N SER A 140 -16.34 13.35 104.44
CA SER A 140 -15.43 13.02 103.35
C SER A 140 -15.06 11.54 103.33
N LEU A 141 -14.98 10.88 104.49
CA LEU A 141 -14.68 9.46 104.60
C LEU A 141 -15.85 8.63 104.05
N TYR A 142 -17.08 8.98 104.42
CA TYR A 142 -18.30 8.26 103.99
C TYR A 142 -18.59 8.32 102.49
N ARG A 143 -18.16 9.37 101.79
CA ARG A 143 -18.36 9.50 100.33
C ARG A 143 -17.36 8.70 99.48
N LYS A 144 -16.32 8.13 100.08
CA LYS A 144 -15.22 7.49 99.34
C LYS A 144 -15.29 5.97 99.49
N GLY A 145 -14.95 5.26 98.41
CA GLY A 145 -14.86 3.80 98.36
C GLY A 145 -13.59 3.27 99.04
N GLN A 146 -13.01 2.17 98.56
CA GLN A 146 -11.77 1.61 99.14
C GLN A 146 -10.63 2.65 99.18
N PRO A 147 -9.77 2.67 100.24
CA PRO A 147 -9.75 1.77 101.41
C PRO A 147 -10.71 2.19 102.56
N TYR A 148 -11.62 3.15 102.32
CA TYR A 148 -12.53 3.72 103.31
C TYR A 148 -13.79 2.86 103.56
N ALA A 149 -13.83 1.64 103.00
CA ALA A 149 -14.96 0.73 103.14
C ALA A 149 -15.25 0.30 104.59
N ILE A 150 -14.23 0.31 105.46
CA ILE A 150 -14.42 0.00 106.89
C ILE A 150 -15.44 0.93 107.56
N PHE A 151 -15.56 2.18 107.08
CA PHE A 151 -16.53 3.14 107.61
C PHE A 151 -17.98 2.87 107.15
N GLN A 152 -18.17 1.97 106.20
CA GLN A 152 -19.48 1.48 105.80
C GLN A 152 -20.01 0.47 106.82
N GLU A 153 -19.11 -0.40 107.32
CA GLU A 153 -19.43 -1.45 108.29
C GLU A 153 -19.44 -0.90 109.72
N GLN A 154 -18.51 0.00 110.05
CA GLN A 154 -18.35 0.60 111.38
C GLN A 154 -18.21 2.13 111.27
N PRO A 155 -19.32 2.86 111.06
CA PRO A 155 -19.31 4.31 110.83
C PRO A 155 -18.65 5.12 111.95
N GLU A 156 -18.84 4.71 113.20
CA GLU A 156 -18.29 5.38 114.38
C GLU A 156 -16.76 5.41 114.42
N LEU A 157 -16.07 4.52 113.69
CA LEU A 157 -14.61 4.56 113.61
C LEU A 157 -14.11 5.85 112.97
N ALA A 158 -14.89 6.48 112.07
CA ALA A 158 -14.49 7.72 111.42
C ALA A 158 -14.23 8.85 112.44
N ILE A 159 -15.13 8.99 113.43
CA ILE A 159 -14.98 10.00 114.48
C ILE A 159 -13.97 9.58 115.55
N LYS A 160 -13.89 8.29 115.88
CA LYS A 160 -12.86 7.77 116.81
C LYS A 160 -11.45 7.95 116.28
N PHE A 161 -11.19 7.71 114.99
CA PHE A 161 -9.88 7.99 114.39
C PHE A 161 -9.61 9.48 114.30
N TRP A 162 -10.63 10.31 114.01
CA TRP A 162 -10.47 11.76 114.07
C TRP A 162 -10.04 12.20 115.47
N LEU A 163 -10.69 11.71 116.52
CA LEU A 163 -10.31 11.96 117.92
C LEU A 163 -8.87 11.54 118.19
N HIS A 164 -8.53 10.29 117.87
CA HIS A 164 -7.22 9.72 118.16
C HIS A 164 -6.07 10.48 117.49
N TYR A 165 -6.18 10.77 116.18
CA TYR A 165 -5.16 11.51 115.45
C TYR A 165 -5.00 12.93 115.97
N ASN A 166 -6.12 13.63 116.21
CA ASN A 166 -6.07 15.01 116.65
C ASN A 166 -5.62 15.14 118.11
N GLN A 167 -5.87 14.13 118.96
CA GLN A 167 -5.32 14.06 120.31
C GLN A 167 -3.79 13.89 120.28
N LYS A 168 -3.27 13.05 119.37
CA LYS A 168 -1.82 12.93 119.15
C LYS A 168 -1.19 14.24 118.69
N ILE A 169 -1.86 14.94 117.75
CA ILE A 169 -1.44 16.29 117.32
C ILE A 169 -1.38 17.25 118.51
N LEU A 170 -2.43 17.27 119.34
CA LEU A 170 -2.51 18.15 120.50
C LEU A 170 -1.39 17.86 121.50
N ASN A 171 -1.24 16.60 121.91
CA ASN A 171 -0.22 16.16 122.87
C ASN A 171 1.19 16.49 122.38
N PHE A 172 1.47 16.23 121.09
CA PHE A 172 2.75 16.53 120.48
C PHE A 172 3.02 18.05 120.40
N SER A 173 2.00 18.83 120.03
CA SER A 173 2.11 20.30 119.97
C SER A 173 2.41 20.91 121.34
N ASN A 174 1.85 20.33 122.42
CA ASN A 174 2.12 20.74 123.80
C ASN A 174 3.53 20.36 124.25
N SER A 175 4.04 19.21 123.79
CA SER A 175 5.38 18.72 124.13
C SER A 175 6.49 19.46 123.38
N PHE A 176 6.22 19.92 122.16
CA PHE A 176 7.18 20.59 121.28
C PHE A 176 6.64 21.91 120.68
N PRO A 177 6.22 22.90 121.48
CA PRO A 177 5.48 24.08 121.01
C PRO A 177 6.30 24.98 120.06
N GLN A 178 7.62 25.00 120.23
CA GLN A 178 8.52 25.78 119.38
C GLN A 178 8.72 25.17 117.99
N ARG A 179 8.52 23.85 117.86
CA ARG A 179 8.70 23.09 116.61
C ARG A 179 7.40 22.90 115.83
N CYS A 180 6.26 23.28 116.41
CA CYS A 180 4.94 22.99 115.84
C CYS A 180 4.23 24.27 115.37
N PHE A 181 3.62 24.23 114.19
CA PHE A 181 2.67 25.22 113.71
C PHE A 181 1.32 24.52 113.52
N LEU A 182 0.40 24.76 114.44
CA LEU A 182 -0.93 24.15 114.43
C LEU A 182 -1.89 25.06 113.66
N VAL A 183 -2.60 24.53 112.67
CA VAL A 183 -3.51 25.34 111.85
C VAL A 183 -4.77 24.58 111.42
N SER A 184 -5.90 25.29 111.47
CA SER A 184 -7.18 24.80 110.95
C SER A 184 -7.24 25.03 109.44
N LEU A 185 -7.60 23.99 108.67
CA LEU A 185 -7.79 24.10 107.22
C LEU A 185 -8.79 25.21 106.85
N ASN A 186 -9.80 25.42 107.69
CA ASN A 186 -10.87 26.37 107.41
C ASN A 186 -10.42 27.82 107.53
N ASN A 187 -9.44 28.10 108.39
CA ASN A 187 -8.94 29.44 108.65
C ASN A 187 -7.95 29.89 107.56
N PHE A 188 -6.91 29.11 107.28
CA PHE A 188 -5.84 29.60 106.41
C PHE A 188 -6.21 29.66 104.92
N LEU A 189 -7.16 28.86 104.43
CA LEU A 189 -7.55 28.88 103.02
C LEU A 189 -8.20 30.21 102.59
N GLN A 190 -8.74 30.97 103.54
CA GLN A 190 -9.28 32.31 103.28
C GLN A 190 -8.18 33.40 103.34
N HIS A 191 -7.03 33.07 103.93
CA HIS A 191 -5.96 34.00 104.25
C HIS A 191 -4.57 33.40 103.97
N THR A 192 -4.36 32.94 102.74
CA THR A 192 -3.14 32.20 102.35
C THR A 192 -1.86 33.00 102.54
N GLN A 193 -1.85 34.30 102.18
CA GLN A 193 -0.63 35.11 102.29
C GLN A 193 -0.21 35.33 103.76
N PRO A 194 -1.09 35.82 104.67
CA PRO A 194 -0.76 35.91 106.10
C PRO A 194 -0.32 34.60 106.74
N PHE A 195 -0.90 33.47 106.29
CA PHE A 195 -0.49 32.15 106.76
C PHE A 195 0.96 31.82 106.39
N ILE A 196 1.37 32.08 105.15
CA ILE A 196 2.75 31.87 104.69
C ILE A 196 3.72 32.78 105.44
N ASP A 197 3.36 34.04 105.64
CA ASP A 197 4.19 35.00 106.37
C ASP A 197 4.41 34.58 107.83
N ALA A 198 3.35 34.12 108.51
CA ALA A 198 3.44 33.61 109.88
C ALA A 198 4.27 32.32 109.98
N LEU A 199 4.15 31.43 108.98
CA LEU A 199 4.94 30.21 108.92
C LEU A 199 6.43 30.50 108.69
N ASN A 200 6.74 31.40 107.76
CA ASN A 200 8.08 31.92 107.50
C ASN A 200 8.70 32.52 108.76
N GLN A 201 7.93 33.37 109.46
CA GLN A 201 8.37 34.00 110.70
C GLN A 201 8.64 32.98 111.81
N LYS A 202 7.73 32.02 112.02
CA LYS A 202 7.87 31.04 113.12
C LYS A 202 9.08 30.14 112.92
N PHE A 203 9.26 29.59 111.73
CA PHE A 203 10.30 28.60 111.45
C PHE A 203 11.57 29.18 110.82
N ARG A 204 11.61 30.49 110.59
CA ARG A 204 12.71 31.18 109.90
C ARG A 204 13.01 30.54 108.55
N ILE A 205 11.96 30.22 107.80
CA ILE A 205 12.02 29.65 106.44
C ILE A 205 11.65 30.72 105.41
N ASN A 206 11.94 30.46 104.13
CA ASN A 206 11.72 31.42 103.04
C ASN A 206 10.81 30.83 101.95
N LEU A 207 9.52 30.70 102.25
CA LEU A 207 8.48 30.33 101.29
C LEU A 207 8.00 31.56 100.52
N SER A 208 7.82 31.43 99.21
CA SER A 208 7.27 32.46 98.33
C SER A 208 5.74 32.50 98.36
N ILE A 209 5.15 33.50 97.70
CA ILE A 209 3.71 33.60 97.52
C ILE A 209 3.21 32.40 96.70
N PRO A 210 2.34 31.53 97.24
CA PRO A 210 1.85 30.36 96.53
C PRO A 210 0.93 30.75 95.38
N ASN A 211 0.91 29.97 94.30
CA ASN A 211 0.05 30.23 93.16
C ASN A 211 -1.42 29.84 93.48
N PRO A 212 -2.37 30.80 93.48
CA PRO A 212 -3.75 30.55 93.89
C PRO A 212 -4.53 29.65 92.91
N THR A 213 -4.06 29.48 91.67
CA THR A 213 -4.75 28.68 90.62
C THR A 213 -4.43 27.19 90.65
N ILE A 214 -3.51 26.74 91.52
CA ILE A 214 -3.12 25.32 91.61
C ILE A 214 -4.25 24.46 92.18
N TYR A 215 -5.27 25.07 92.79
CA TYR A 215 -6.38 24.36 93.40
C TYR A 215 -7.74 24.78 92.82
N GLN A 216 -8.65 23.81 92.63
CA GLN A 216 -10.04 24.07 92.29
C GLN A 216 -10.88 24.06 93.57
N PRO A 217 -11.45 25.21 94.00
CA PRO A 217 -12.29 25.30 95.20
C PRO A 217 -13.41 24.25 95.29
N SER A 218 -13.94 23.82 94.15
CA SER A 218 -14.98 22.78 94.01
C SER A 218 -14.63 21.40 94.59
N LEU A 219 -13.34 21.10 94.78
CA LEU A 219 -12.88 19.84 95.37
C LEU A 219 -13.06 19.78 96.90
N LEU A 220 -13.24 20.93 97.56
CA LEU A 220 -13.60 21.05 98.97
C LEU A 220 -15.12 21.12 99.04
N HIS A 221 -15.75 19.97 99.18
CA HIS A 221 -17.19 19.89 99.41
C HIS A 221 -17.54 20.50 100.78
N ARG A 222 -17.94 21.77 100.80
CA ARG A 222 -18.67 22.42 101.90
C ARG A 222 -20.16 22.24 101.61
N GLN A 223 -20.81 21.25 102.22
CA GLN A 223 -22.24 21.01 102.01
C GLN A 223 -23.04 21.84 103.01
N ASN A 224 -24.06 22.58 102.59
CA ASN A 224 -24.98 23.35 103.46
C ASN A 224 -25.71 22.53 104.55
N SER A 225 -25.52 21.21 104.63
CA SER A 225 -26.10 20.32 105.65
C SER A 225 -25.26 20.18 106.94
N GLU A 226 -24.27 21.07 107.15
CA GLU A 226 -23.28 20.96 108.23
C GLU A 226 -23.89 20.97 109.64
N GLY A 227 -24.95 21.75 109.88
CA GLY A 227 -25.49 21.94 111.24
C GLY A 227 -26.04 20.67 111.89
N HIS A 228 -26.75 19.83 111.13
CA HIS A 228 -27.29 18.57 111.65
C HIS A 228 -26.16 17.55 111.94
N ARG A 229 -25.12 17.50 111.09
CA ARG A 229 -23.97 16.60 111.25
C ARG A 229 -23.07 17.00 112.42
N ALA A 230 -22.85 18.31 112.59
CA ALA A 230 -22.12 18.84 113.75
C ALA A 230 -22.87 18.52 115.06
N SER A 231 -24.19 18.72 115.07
CA SER A 231 -25.05 18.41 116.23
C SER A 231 -25.02 16.91 116.59
N LEU A 232 -24.99 16.03 115.58
CA LEU A 232 -24.89 14.59 115.79
C LEU A 232 -23.57 14.20 116.47
N ILE A 233 -22.45 14.74 116.00
CA ILE A 233 -21.13 14.49 116.62
C ILE A 233 -21.11 15.03 118.04
N ASN A 234 -21.61 16.25 118.28
CA ASN A 234 -21.65 16.84 119.61
C ASN A 234 -22.47 16.00 120.61
N HIS A 235 -23.56 15.37 120.17
CA HIS A 235 -24.40 14.56 121.04
C HIS A 235 -23.75 13.22 121.43
N TYR A 236 -23.15 12.52 120.46
CA TYR A 236 -22.62 11.17 120.68
C TYR A 236 -21.14 11.12 121.04
N TYR A 237 -20.37 12.11 120.61
CA TYR A 237 -18.93 12.26 120.84
C TYR A 237 -18.62 13.71 121.22
N PRO A 238 -19.17 14.23 122.33
CA PRO A 238 -18.91 15.60 122.79
C PRO A 238 -17.42 15.87 122.98
N GLU A 239 -16.63 14.85 123.33
CA GLU A 239 -15.18 14.92 123.42
C GLU A 239 -14.51 15.34 122.10
N ALA A 240 -15.10 15.03 120.94
CA ALA A 240 -14.56 15.44 119.65
C ALA A 240 -14.73 16.94 119.40
N ILE A 241 -15.84 17.50 119.88
CA ILE A 241 -16.09 18.95 119.83
C ILE A 241 -15.19 19.66 120.83
N ALA A 242 -15.05 19.14 122.04
CA ALA A 242 -14.14 19.68 123.05
C ALA A 242 -12.68 19.69 122.56
N LEU A 243 -12.21 18.58 121.98
CA LEU A 243 -10.88 18.49 121.39
C LEU A 243 -10.70 19.46 120.22
N TYR A 244 -11.71 19.62 119.36
CA TYR A 244 -11.66 20.60 118.27
C TYR A 244 -11.51 22.02 118.81
N GLN A 245 -12.29 22.40 119.83
CA GLN A 245 -12.19 23.71 120.48
C GLN A 245 -10.80 23.95 121.08
N GLU A 246 -10.23 22.92 121.71
CA GLU A 246 -8.90 23.01 122.31
C GLU A 246 -7.79 23.18 121.25
N LEU A 247 -7.91 22.49 120.12
CA LEU A 247 -7.02 22.66 118.97
C LEU A 247 -7.17 24.06 118.36
N GLU A 248 -8.39 24.54 118.21
CA GLU A 248 -8.69 25.86 117.66
C GLU A 248 -8.14 26.99 118.52
N ALA A 249 -8.28 26.89 119.85
CA ALA A 249 -7.75 27.86 120.80
C ALA A 249 -6.21 27.94 120.79
N ARG A 250 -5.51 26.89 120.34
CA ARG A 250 -4.04 26.84 120.24
C ARG A 250 -3.52 27.03 118.82
N ALA A 251 -4.40 26.98 117.84
CA ALA A 251 -4.03 27.11 116.44
C ALA A 251 -3.63 28.54 116.11
N TRP A 252 -2.88 28.70 115.02
CA TRP A 252 -2.66 29.99 114.41
C TRP A 252 -4.00 30.59 113.96
N GLN A 253 -4.23 31.85 114.35
CA GLN A 253 -5.39 32.65 113.98
C GLN A 253 -4.92 34.00 113.44
N LEU A 254 -5.60 34.52 112.42
CA LEU A 254 -5.32 35.86 111.88
C LEU A 254 -5.93 36.97 112.76
N THR A 255 -7.03 36.66 113.45
CA THR A 255 -7.76 37.53 114.37
C THR A 255 -7.75 36.94 115.78
N ASP A 256 -7.75 37.77 116.83
CA ASP A 256 -7.67 37.31 118.23
C ASP A 256 -8.89 36.50 118.74
N ALA A 257 -9.91 36.29 117.90
CA ALA A 257 -11.11 35.52 118.23
C ALA A 257 -11.19 34.22 117.40
N PRO A 258 -11.42 33.05 118.03
CA PRO A 258 -11.67 31.80 117.33
C PRO A 258 -12.96 31.88 116.49
N ASP A 259 -13.03 31.12 115.40
CA ASP A 259 -14.25 31.02 114.57
C ASP A 259 -15.34 30.27 115.36
N THR A 260 -16.22 30.99 116.04
CA THR A 260 -17.37 30.40 116.75
C THR A 260 -18.61 30.21 115.88
N SER A 261 -18.54 30.49 114.56
CA SER A 261 -19.71 30.43 113.66
C SER A 261 -20.37 29.04 113.60
N TRP A 262 -19.61 27.99 113.90
CA TRP A 262 -20.12 26.63 113.98
C TRP A 262 -20.90 26.35 115.27
N GLN A 263 -20.69 27.11 116.36
CA GLN A 263 -21.41 26.95 117.62
C GLN A 263 -22.90 27.29 117.45
N GLU A 264 -23.21 28.31 116.65
CA GLU A 264 -24.60 28.64 116.26
C GLU A 264 -25.27 27.54 115.42
N LYS A 265 -24.46 26.69 114.77
CA LYS A 265 -24.95 25.55 113.98
C LYS A 265 -25.28 24.32 114.84
N LEU A 266 -24.86 24.28 116.11
CA LEU A 266 -25.22 23.22 117.05
C LEU A 266 -26.65 23.43 117.55
N LYS A 267 -27.56 22.53 117.14
CA LYS A 267 -28.96 22.50 117.60
C LYS A 267 -29.19 21.29 118.49
N SER A 268 -30.06 21.41 119.50
CA SER A 268 -30.54 20.22 120.23
C SER A 268 -31.30 19.33 119.25
N SER A 269 -30.88 18.07 119.14
CA SER A 269 -31.42 17.17 118.13
C SER A 269 -31.60 15.76 118.68
N PRO A 270 -32.80 15.16 118.59
CA PRO A 270 -33.13 13.90 119.27
C PRO A 270 -32.82 12.65 118.42
N TYR A 271 -31.81 12.68 117.55
CA TYR A 271 -31.57 11.56 116.62
C TYR A 271 -30.82 10.40 117.28
N ARG A 272 -31.37 9.19 117.12
CA ARG A 272 -30.85 7.91 117.63
C ARG A 272 -29.66 7.38 116.80
N ILE A 273 -28.95 6.41 117.37
CA ILE A 273 -27.69 5.75 116.92
C ILE A 273 -27.61 5.40 115.41
N TRP A 274 -28.73 5.16 114.71
CA TRP A 274 -28.79 4.87 113.27
C TRP A 274 -28.33 6.03 112.35
N ALA A 275 -28.18 7.24 112.88
CA ALA A 275 -27.87 8.43 112.11
C ALA A 275 -26.54 8.40 111.34
N PHE A 276 -25.51 7.71 111.87
CA PHE A 276 -24.25 7.57 111.13
C PHE A 276 -24.37 6.59 109.94
N GLN A 277 -25.21 5.56 110.03
CA GLN A 277 -25.48 4.63 108.93
C GLN A 277 -26.27 5.30 107.79
N ASP A 278 -27.28 6.10 108.12
CA ASP A 278 -28.00 6.89 107.12
C ASP A 278 -27.09 7.90 106.42
N TRP A 279 -26.18 8.52 107.16
CA TRP A 279 -25.20 9.45 106.60
C TRP A 279 -24.25 8.76 105.62
N VAL A 280 -23.78 7.55 105.95
CA VAL A 280 -23.02 6.70 105.04
C VAL A 280 -23.80 6.42 103.74
N LYS A 281 -25.06 6.00 103.86
CA LYS A 281 -25.93 5.67 102.70
C LYS A 281 -26.11 6.86 101.75
N VAL A 282 -26.36 8.05 102.30
CA VAL A 282 -26.46 9.30 101.50
C VAL A 282 -25.14 9.63 100.81
N GLY A 283 -24.01 9.35 101.46
CA GLY A 283 -22.67 9.53 100.86
C GLY A 283 -22.46 8.66 99.61
N ASN A 284 -22.88 7.40 99.65
CA ASN A 284 -22.71 6.45 98.53
C ASN A 284 -23.50 6.87 97.29
N LEU A 285 -24.79 7.21 97.46
CA LEU A 285 -25.65 7.64 96.37
C LEU A 285 -25.12 8.89 95.64
N GLN A 286 -24.45 9.79 96.37
CA GLN A 286 -23.81 10.97 95.78
C GLN A 286 -22.58 10.61 94.93
N GLY A 287 -21.80 9.60 95.35
CA GLY A 287 -20.64 9.12 94.59
C GLY A 287 -21.04 8.44 93.27
N GLU A 288 -22.07 7.60 93.30
CA GLU A 288 -22.57 6.91 92.11
C GLU A 288 -23.09 7.89 91.04
N ASN A 289 -23.81 8.93 91.47
CA ASN A 289 -24.34 9.93 90.55
C ASN A 289 -23.23 10.68 89.78
N GLN A 290 -22.12 11.00 90.46
CA GLN A 290 -20.95 11.62 89.81
C GLN A 290 -20.31 10.70 88.77
N LYS A 291 -20.22 9.39 89.03
CA LYS A 291 -19.63 8.43 88.10
C LYS A 291 -20.44 8.34 86.81
N LEU A 292 -21.76 8.23 86.92
CA LEU A 292 -22.67 8.17 85.76
C LEU A 292 -22.59 9.43 84.88
N GLN A 293 -22.40 10.61 85.48
CA GLN A 293 -22.23 11.85 84.72
C GLN A 293 -20.93 11.86 83.89
N GLN A 294 -19.85 11.26 84.39
CA GLN A 294 -18.59 11.16 83.65
C GLN A 294 -18.70 10.19 82.47
N GLU A 295 -19.30 9.02 82.68
CA GLU A 295 -19.53 8.02 81.63
C GLU A 295 -20.36 8.61 80.47
N LEU A 296 -21.42 9.36 80.80
CA LEU A 296 -22.24 10.05 79.79
C LEU A 296 -21.42 11.05 78.94
N GLY A 297 -20.45 11.74 79.54
CA GLY A 297 -19.56 12.65 78.82
C GLY A 297 -18.64 11.93 77.84
N GLN A 298 -18.10 10.78 78.23
CA GLN A 298 -17.22 9.97 77.37
C GLN A 298 -17.96 9.43 76.15
N THR A 299 -19.17 8.89 76.34
CA THR A 299 -19.98 8.36 75.24
C THR A 299 -20.33 9.44 74.20
N LYS A 300 -20.62 10.67 74.64
CA LYS A 300 -20.85 11.80 73.72
C LYS A 300 -19.63 12.13 72.88
N SER A 301 -18.44 12.08 73.47
CA SER A 301 -17.19 12.34 72.74
C SER A 301 -16.93 11.27 71.68
N GLN A 302 -17.18 10.00 71.98
CA GLN A 302 -17.02 8.90 71.03
C GLN A 302 -17.98 9.03 69.84
N LEU A 303 -19.24 9.39 70.11
CA LEU A 303 -20.24 9.61 69.05
C LEU A 303 -19.80 10.69 68.05
N HIS A 304 -19.26 11.81 68.55
CA HIS A 304 -18.74 12.88 67.69
C HIS A 304 -17.54 12.42 66.85
N GLN A 305 -16.65 11.60 67.41
CA GLN A 305 -15.52 11.04 66.68
C GLN A 305 -15.99 10.15 65.53
N THR A 306 -16.92 9.22 65.79
CA THR A 306 -17.46 8.32 64.75
C THR A 306 -18.19 9.09 63.64
N GLN A 307 -18.89 10.18 63.96
CA GLN A 307 -19.50 11.06 62.95
C GLN A 307 -18.46 11.74 62.05
N ALA A 308 -17.32 12.17 62.60
CA ALA A 308 -16.25 12.77 61.82
C ALA A 308 -15.58 11.75 60.89
N GLU A 309 -15.33 10.53 61.38
CA GLU A 309 -14.77 9.42 60.59
C GLU A 309 -15.70 9.06 59.41
N LEU A 310 -17.02 9.00 59.64
CA LEU A 310 -17.99 8.76 58.57
C LEU A 310 -17.93 9.81 57.45
N GLY A 311 -17.80 11.09 57.80
CA GLY A 311 -17.67 12.17 56.82
C GLY A 311 -16.38 12.07 55.98
N GLN A 312 -15.28 11.63 56.59
CA GLN A 312 -14.03 11.37 55.87
C GLN A 312 -14.18 10.22 54.88
N THR A 313 -14.80 9.11 55.29
CA THR A 313 -15.05 7.97 54.41
C THR A 313 -15.95 8.34 53.22
N GLN A 314 -17.00 9.15 53.44
CA GLN A 314 -17.85 9.64 52.35
C GLN A 314 -17.08 10.50 51.33
N SER A 315 -16.16 11.35 51.82
CA SER A 315 -15.32 12.19 50.94
C SER A 315 -14.38 11.34 50.09
N GLN A 316 -13.75 10.30 50.68
CA GLN A 316 -12.90 9.36 49.95
C GLN A 316 -13.67 8.57 48.89
N LEU A 317 -14.92 8.17 49.19
CA LEU A 317 -15.78 7.49 48.22
C LEU A 317 -16.06 8.37 46.99
N HIS A 318 -16.39 9.65 47.19
CA HIS A 318 -16.60 10.60 46.10
C HIS A 318 -15.35 10.80 45.25
N GLN A 319 -14.17 10.89 45.88
CA GLN A 319 -12.90 10.98 45.16
C GLN A 319 -12.66 9.74 44.29
N THR A 320 -12.86 8.55 44.86
CA THR A 320 -12.69 7.28 44.15
C THR A 320 -13.65 7.17 42.95
N GLN A 321 -14.89 7.63 43.08
CA GLN A 321 -15.86 7.69 41.97
C GLN A 321 -15.41 8.64 40.85
N ALA A 322 -14.82 9.79 41.20
CA ALA A 322 -14.29 10.72 40.20
C ALA A 322 -13.09 10.13 39.43
N GLU A 323 -12.17 9.47 40.14
CA GLU A 323 -11.03 8.77 39.55
C GLU A 323 -11.47 7.62 38.62
N LEU A 324 -12.52 6.89 38.99
CA LEU A 324 -13.12 5.86 38.13
C LEU A 324 -13.67 6.45 36.83
N GLY A 325 -14.37 7.59 36.90
CA GLY A 325 -14.89 8.29 35.72
C GLY A 325 -13.77 8.76 34.78
N GLN A 326 -12.67 9.27 35.33
CA GLN A 326 -11.49 9.65 34.54
C GLN A 326 -10.86 8.44 33.85
N THR A 327 -10.73 7.33 34.56
CA THR A 327 -10.17 6.07 34.02
C THR A 327 -11.03 5.53 32.88
N GLN A 328 -12.36 5.59 33.01
CA GLN A 328 -13.29 5.18 31.95
C GLN A 328 -13.16 6.07 30.70
N SER A 329 -12.98 7.38 30.87
CA SER A 329 -12.77 8.31 29.76
C SER A 329 -11.45 8.01 29.03
N GLN A 330 -10.37 7.74 29.76
CA GLN A 330 -9.08 7.36 29.18
C GLN A 330 -9.18 6.04 28.40
N LEU A 331 -9.89 5.05 28.95
CA LEU A 331 -10.13 3.77 28.27
C LEU A 331 -10.84 3.98 26.93
N HIS A 332 -11.87 4.83 26.89
CA HIS A 332 -12.61 5.13 25.67
C HIS A 332 -11.71 5.81 24.61
N GLN A 333 -10.90 6.78 25.03
CA GLN A 333 -9.93 7.43 24.14
C GLN A 333 -8.91 6.42 23.57
N THR A 334 -8.40 5.52 24.41
CA THR A 334 -7.45 4.48 23.99
C THR A 334 -8.09 3.51 22.98
N GLN A 335 -9.38 3.21 23.14
CA GLN A 335 -10.13 2.38 22.18
C GLN A 335 -10.32 3.08 20.82
N GLU A 336 -10.57 4.38 20.79
CA GLU A 336 -10.64 5.16 19.54
C GLU A 336 -9.27 5.18 18.83
N GLU A 337 -8.18 5.43 19.56
CA GLU A 337 -6.81 5.43 19.03
C GLU A 337 -6.44 4.04 18.45
N LEU A 338 -6.85 2.96 19.12
CA LEU A 338 -6.67 1.60 18.62
C LEU A 338 -7.43 1.38 17.30
N GLY A 339 -8.68 1.84 17.21
CA GLY A 339 -9.47 1.77 15.98
C GLY A 339 -8.82 2.52 14.81
N GLN A 340 -8.29 3.72 15.07
CA GLN A 340 -7.54 4.49 14.07
C GLN A 340 -6.29 3.75 13.59
N THR A 341 -5.53 3.17 14.54
CA THR A 341 -4.32 2.41 14.23
C THR A 341 -4.62 1.16 13.39
N GLN A 342 -5.72 0.45 13.69
CA GLN A 342 -6.16 -0.70 12.90
C GLN A 342 -6.54 -0.30 11.46
N SER A 343 -7.24 0.83 11.29
CA SER A 343 -7.55 1.36 9.95
C SER A 343 -6.28 1.70 9.16
N GLN A 344 -5.30 2.36 9.79
CA GLN A 344 -4.02 2.67 9.14
C GLN A 344 -3.26 1.40 8.73
N LEU A 345 -3.24 0.38 9.60
CA LEU A 345 -2.62 -0.90 9.29
C LEU A 345 -3.27 -1.56 8.07
N HIS A 346 -4.60 -1.55 8.00
CA HIS A 346 -5.34 -2.12 6.86
C HIS A 346 -5.01 -1.38 5.55
N GLN A 347 -4.96 -0.04 5.60
CA GLN A 347 -4.57 0.77 4.44
C GLN A 347 -3.14 0.46 3.99
N THR A 348 -2.21 0.30 4.94
CA THR A 348 -0.81 -0.03 4.62
C THR A 348 -0.69 -1.44 4.01
N GLN A 349 -1.53 -2.39 4.44
CA GLN A 349 -1.60 -3.73 3.84
C GLN A 349 -2.13 -3.70 2.39
N GLU A 350 -3.13 -2.88 2.10
CA GLU A 350 -3.60 -2.68 0.73
C GLU A 350 -2.53 -2.07 -0.17
N GLU A 351 -1.83 -1.03 0.30
CA GLU A 351 -0.73 -0.39 -0.43
C GLU A 351 0.42 -1.38 -0.71
N LEU A 352 0.74 -2.24 0.26
CA LEU A 352 1.74 -3.30 0.08
C LEU A 352 1.30 -4.30 -1.00
N GLY A 353 0.04 -4.72 -0.99
CA GLY A 353 -0.52 -5.62 -2.00
C GLY A 353 -0.46 -5.01 -3.41
N GLN A 354 -0.79 -3.72 -3.54
CA GLN A 354 -0.67 -2.98 -4.81
C GLN A 354 0.78 -2.92 -5.30
N THR A 355 1.72 -2.63 -4.39
CA THR A 355 3.15 -2.56 -4.71
C THR A 355 3.70 -3.92 -5.15
N GLN A 356 3.27 -5.01 -4.51
CA GLN A 356 3.66 -6.37 -4.91
C GLN A 356 3.15 -6.74 -6.30
N SER A 357 1.90 -6.38 -6.63
CA SER A 357 1.36 -6.57 -7.98
C SER A 357 2.16 -5.78 -9.04
N GLN A 358 2.48 -4.52 -8.76
CA GLN A 358 3.29 -3.71 -9.67
C GLN A 358 4.68 -4.30 -9.88
N LEU A 359 5.33 -4.80 -8.81
CA LEU A 359 6.62 -5.46 -8.91
C LEU A 359 6.55 -6.71 -9.80
N HIS A 360 5.51 -7.53 -9.65
CA HIS A 360 5.33 -8.72 -10.47
C HIS A 360 5.13 -8.37 -11.95
N GLN A 361 4.31 -7.36 -12.23
CA GLN A 361 4.10 -6.86 -13.59
C GLN A 361 5.40 -6.34 -14.21
N THR A 362 6.21 -5.60 -13.44
CA THR A 362 7.51 -5.09 -13.89
C THR A 362 8.50 -6.24 -14.17
N GLN A 363 8.46 -7.32 -13.39
CA GLN A 363 9.27 -8.52 -13.63
C GLN A 363 8.87 -9.25 -14.93
N GLU A 364 7.57 -9.34 -15.23
CA GLU A 364 7.08 -9.90 -16.50
C GLU A 364 7.54 -9.06 -17.70
N GLU A 365 7.39 -7.74 -17.63
CA GLU A 365 7.84 -6.81 -18.67
C GLU A 365 9.35 -6.91 -18.91
N LEU A 366 10.15 -7.06 -17.84
CA LEU A 366 11.59 -7.28 -17.94
C LEU A 366 11.91 -8.60 -18.66
N GLY A 367 11.19 -9.68 -18.34
CA GLY A 367 11.35 -10.98 -19.01
C GLY A 367 11.02 -10.91 -20.50
N GLN A 368 9.95 -10.21 -20.86
CA GLN A 368 9.59 -9.97 -22.27
C GLN A 368 10.68 -9.18 -23.01
N THR A 369 11.19 -8.12 -22.37
CA THR A 369 12.25 -7.27 -22.94
C THR A 369 13.54 -8.06 -23.16
N GLN A 370 13.93 -8.92 -22.21
CA GLN A 370 15.10 -9.80 -22.36
C GLN A 370 14.93 -10.79 -23.52
N SER A 371 13.74 -11.35 -23.69
CA SER A 371 13.44 -12.27 -24.79
C SER A 371 13.54 -11.56 -26.16
N GLN A 372 12.97 -10.36 -26.27
CA GLN A 372 13.08 -9.52 -27.47
C GLN A 372 14.53 -9.16 -27.79
N LEU A 373 15.33 -8.81 -26.78
CA LEU A 373 16.76 -8.52 -26.96
C LEU A 373 17.51 -9.74 -27.53
N HIS A 374 17.23 -10.93 -27.01
CA HIS A 374 17.86 -12.17 -27.50
C HIS A 374 17.49 -12.45 -28.95
N GLN A 375 16.21 -12.31 -29.31
CA GLN A 375 15.73 -12.47 -30.67
C GLN A 375 16.40 -11.47 -31.63
N THR A 376 16.53 -10.21 -31.20
CA THR A 376 17.19 -9.16 -32.00
C THR A 376 18.69 -9.47 -32.19
N GLN A 377 19.35 -10.05 -31.20
CA GLN A 377 20.75 -10.50 -31.33
C GLN A 377 20.91 -11.66 -32.32
N GLU A 378 19.97 -12.61 -32.35
CA GLU A 378 19.97 -13.70 -33.33
C GLU A 378 19.78 -13.18 -34.76
N GLU A 379 18.79 -12.29 -34.97
CA GLU A 379 18.54 -11.64 -36.27
C GLU A 379 19.75 -10.85 -36.77
N LEU A 380 20.47 -10.17 -35.87
CA LEU A 380 21.70 -9.47 -36.19
C LEU A 380 22.80 -10.43 -36.67
N GLY A 381 22.97 -11.57 -35.99
CA GLY A 381 23.94 -12.60 -36.38
C GLY A 381 23.63 -13.24 -37.74
N GLN A 382 22.35 -13.48 -38.03
CA GLN A 382 21.90 -13.95 -39.35
C GLN A 382 22.19 -12.90 -40.44
N THR A 383 21.91 -11.62 -40.16
CA THR A 383 22.16 -10.52 -41.09
C THR A 383 23.65 -10.37 -41.41
N GLN A 384 24.52 -10.48 -40.40
CA GLN A 384 25.98 -10.46 -40.60
C GLN A 384 26.45 -11.63 -41.48
N SER A 385 25.93 -12.83 -41.25
CA SER A 385 26.28 -14.01 -42.05
C SER A 385 25.86 -13.85 -43.52
N GLN A 386 24.66 -13.31 -43.77
CA GLN A 386 24.20 -13.01 -45.13
C GLN A 386 25.06 -11.94 -45.80
N LEU A 387 25.51 -10.93 -45.06
CA LEU A 387 26.39 -9.88 -45.58
C LEU A 387 27.73 -10.46 -46.06
N GLU A 388 28.35 -11.35 -45.25
CA GLU A 388 29.60 -12.03 -45.63
C GLU A 388 29.43 -12.91 -46.88
N GLU A 389 28.28 -13.60 -47.01
CA GLU A 389 27.96 -14.40 -48.19
C GLU A 389 27.80 -13.51 -49.44
N ARG A 390 27.05 -12.40 -49.35
CA ARG A 390 26.90 -11.45 -50.46
C ARG A 390 28.25 -10.86 -50.88
N GLN A 391 29.12 -10.55 -49.92
CA GLN A 391 30.44 -10.00 -50.21
C GLN A 391 31.32 -11.00 -50.96
N THR A 392 31.22 -12.28 -50.63
CA THR A 392 31.90 -13.36 -51.37
C THR A 392 31.37 -13.50 -52.79
N GLN A 393 30.04 -13.43 -52.98
CA GLN A 393 29.42 -13.47 -54.32
C GLN A 393 29.83 -12.27 -55.19
N LEU A 394 29.98 -11.08 -54.57
CA LEU A 394 30.45 -9.89 -55.26
C LEU A 394 31.88 -10.11 -55.81
N TYR A 395 32.81 -10.60 -54.99
CA TYR A 395 34.18 -10.89 -55.42
C TYR A 395 34.25 -11.91 -56.56
N GLN A 396 33.40 -12.94 -56.52
CA GLN A 396 33.31 -13.93 -57.60
C GLN A 396 32.78 -13.31 -58.90
N THR A 397 31.80 -12.40 -58.80
CA THR A 397 31.23 -11.69 -59.95
C THR A 397 32.24 -10.74 -60.59
N GLU A 398 33.01 -10.00 -59.78
CA GLU A 398 34.09 -9.13 -60.26
C GLU A 398 35.18 -9.92 -61.00
N ALA A 399 35.54 -11.11 -60.49
CA ALA A 399 36.50 -11.99 -61.15
C ALA A 399 35.98 -12.51 -62.51
N MET A 400 34.70 -12.90 -62.59
CA MET A 400 34.08 -13.32 -63.85
C MET A 400 34.02 -12.18 -64.88
N LEU A 401 33.67 -10.97 -64.45
CA LEU A 401 33.67 -9.79 -65.33
C LEU A 401 35.05 -9.51 -65.91
N SER A 402 36.11 -9.63 -65.11
CA SER A 402 37.49 -9.47 -65.59
C SER A 402 37.87 -10.53 -66.64
N GLN A 403 37.43 -11.79 -66.47
CA GLN A 403 37.64 -12.84 -67.48
C GLN A 403 36.89 -12.56 -68.78
N TYR A 404 35.63 -12.11 -68.71
CA TYR A 404 34.86 -11.75 -69.90
C TYR A 404 35.48 -10.58 -70.66
N GLN A 405 36.00 -9.56 -69.96
CA GLN A 405 36.72 -8.45 -70.58
C GLN A 405 37.97 -8.93 -71.33
N SER A 406 38.75 -9.84 -70.73
CA SER A 406 39.91 -10.42 -71.41
C SER A 406 39.52 -11.25 -72.65
N HIS A 407 38.39 -11.95 -72.60
CA HIS A 407 37.90 -12.73 -73.73
C HIS A 407 37.44 -11.83 -74.89
N LEU A 408 36.73 -10.73 -74.58
CA LEU A 408 36.32 -9.75 -75.58
C LEU A 408 37.51 -9.17 -76.35
N GLN A 409 38.59 -8.80 -75.65
CA GLN A 409 39.82 -8.32 -76.30
C GLN A 409 40.45 -9.35 -77.26
N GLN A 410 40.39 -10.64 -76.90
CA GLN A 410 40.89 -11.72 -77.77
C GLN A 410 40.03 -11.86 -79.04
N VAL A 411 38.70 -11.76 -78.90
CA VAL A 411 37.76 -11.82 -80.03
C VAL A 411 37.95 -10.63 -80.97
N GLU A 412 38.12 -9.42 -80.44
CA GLU A 412 38.43 -8.22 -81.23
C GLU A 412 39.71 -8.40 -82.05
N THR A 413 40.76 -8.96 -81.45
CA THR A 413 42.03 -9.23 -82.13
C THR A 413 41.86 -10.24 -83.27
N LEU A 414 41.08 -11.30 -83.06
CA LEU A 414 40.81 -12.33 -84.10
C LEU A 414 39.98 -11.78 -85.26
N LEU A 415 39.05 -10.87 -84.97
CA LEU A 415 38.25 -10.21 -85.99
C LEU A 415 39.12 -9.34 -86.91
N GLU A 416 40.04 -8.56 -86.34
CA GLU A 416 40.98 -7.72 -87.09
C GLU A 416 41.92 -8.55 -87.99
N GLN A 417 42.38 -9.71 -87.49
CA GLN A 417 43.16 -10.67 -88.29
C GLN A 417 42.35 -11.23 -89.47
N SER A 418 41.08 -11.59 -89.25
CA SER A 418 40.20 -12.13 -90.29
C SER A 418 39.88 -11.08 -91.37
N GLN A 419 39.66 -9.83 -90.98
CA GLN A 419 39.48 -8.70 -91.92
C GLN A 419 40.72 -8.50 -92.80
N THR A 420 41.91 -8.61 -92.20
CA THR A 420 43.18 -8.50 -92.95
C THR A 420 43.33 -9.63 -93.98
N GLN A 421 42.97 -10.87 -93.63
CA GLN A 421 43.02 -12.01 -94.55
C GLN A 421 42.02 -11.87 -95.71
N LEU A 422 40.82 -11.35 -95.44
CA LEU A 422 39.82 -11.09 -96.47
C LEU A 422 40.32 -10.05 -97.48
N HIS A 423 40.98 -8.99 -97.00
CA HIS A 423 41.57 -7.97 -97.85
C HIS A 423 42.64 -8.55 -98.78
N GLN A 424 43.56 -9.36 -98.24
CA GLN A 424 44.58 -10.07 -99.04
C GLN A 424 43.98 -10.99 -100.11
N LYS A 425 42.91 -11.73 -99.77
CA LYS A 425 42.22 -12.59 -100.75
C LYS A 425 41.53 -11.82 -101.86
N THR A 426 41.07 -10.60 -101.57
CA THR A 426 40.46 -9.71 -102.56
C THR A 426 41.51 -9.23 -103.58
N GLU A 427 42.70 -8.84 -103.13
CA GLU A 427 43.81 -8.43 -104.01
C GLU A 427 44.30 -9.58 -104.91
N GLU A 428 44.37 -10.82 -104.40
CA GLU A 428 44.72 -11.98 -105.21
C GLU A 428 43.71 -12.24 -106.35
N LEU A 429 42.42 -12.03 -106.08
CA LEU A 429 41.36 -12.21 -107.07
C LEU A 429 41.48 -11.20 -108.22
N GLU A 430 41.72 -9.93 -107.91
CA GLU A 430 41.91 -8.87 -108.91
C GLU A 430 43.09 -9.17 -109.84
N LYS A 431 44.21 -9.66 -109.28
CA LYS A 431 45.38 -10.07 -110.06
C LYS A 431 45.06 -11.23 -111.03
N THR A 432 44.24 -12.17 -110.58
CA THR A 432 43.86 -13.35 -111.39
C THR A 432 42.91 -12.95 -112.53
N GLN A 433 42.00 -12.01 -112.29
CA GLN A 433 41.13 -11.44 -113.33
C GLN A 433 41.94 -10.71 -114.41
N GLY A 434 42.99 -9.96 -114.03
CA GLY A 434 43.89 -9.31 -114.98
C GLY A 434 44.61 -10.29 -115.91
N GLN A 435 45.07 -11.44 -115.38
CA GLN A 435 45.71 -12.49 -116.18
C GLN A 435 44.75 -13.13 -117.19
N LEU A 436 43.50 -13.37 -116.80
CA LEU A 436 42.50 -13.94 -117.70
C LEU A 436 42.22 -13.04 -118.91
N HIS A 437 42.17 -11.73 -118.69
CA HIS A 437 41.93 -10.76 -119.76
C HIS A 437 43.06 -10.77 -120.80
N GLN A 438 44.31 -10.88 -120.35
CA GLN A 438 45.48 -10.96 -121.23
C GLN A 438 45.46 -12.21 -122.12
N THR A 439 45.08 -13.38 -121.57
CA THR A 439 44.99 -14.63 -122.33
C THR A 439 43.90 -14.61 -123.41
N GLN A 440 42.79 -13.88 -123.17
CA GLN A 440 41.74 -13.70 -124.18
C GLN A 440 42.21 -12.89 -125.39
N GLU A 441 43.10 -11.92 -125.18
CA GLU A 441 43.63 -11.06 -126.23
C GLU A 441 44.60 -11.83 -127.16
N GLU A 442 45.45 -12.70 -126.60
CA GLU A 442 46.37 -13.58 -127.33
C GLU A 442 45.64 -14.62 -128.21
N LEU A 443 44.49 -15.14 -127.74
CA LEU A 443 43.66 -16.07 -128.51
C LEU A 443 43.12 -15.43 -129.80
N GLY A 444 42.70 -14.17 -129.73
CA GLY A 444 42.19 -13.42 -130.88
C GLY A 444 43.24 -13.23 -131.98
N GLN A 445 44.49 -12.98 -131.60
CA GLN A 445 45.60 -12.85 -132.56
C GLN A 445 45.88 -14.17 -133.30
N THR A 446 45.81 -15.29 -132.59
CA THR A 446 46.08 -16.63 -133.14
C THR A 446 45.02 -17.06 -134.17
N GLN A 447 43.74 -16.74 -133.93
CA GLN A 447 42.67 -17.02 -134.90
C GLN A 447 42.85 -16.28 -136.23
N SER A 448 43.39 -15.06 -136.20
CA SER A 448 43.59 -14.27 -137.41
C SER A 448 44.68 -14.85 -138.33
N GLN A 449 45.73 -15.47 -137.76
CA GLN A 449 46.80 -16.13 -138.52
C GLN A 449 46.32 -17.43 -139.18
N LEU A 450 45.42 -18.17 -138.55
CA LEU A 450 44.84 -19.41 -139.11
C LEU A 450 44.11 -19.15 -140.44
N HIS A 451 43.32 -18.07 -140.50
CA HIS A 451 42.57 -17.71 -141.72
C HIS A 451 43.46 -17.38 -142.91
N GLN A 452 44.62 -16.75 -142.68
CA GLN A 452 45.58 -16.42 -143.73
C GLN A 452 46.19 -17.69 -144.36
N THR A 453 46.51 -18.68 -143.52
CA THR A 453 47.11 -19.96 -143.94
C THR A 453 46.14 -20.80 -144.78
N GLN A 454 44.84 -20.71 -144.51
CA GLN A 454 43.79 -21.42 -145.27
C GLN A 454 43.64 -20.93 -146.72
N ALA A 455 43.94 -19.66 -147.01
CA ALA A 455 43.84 -19.10 -148.36
C ALA A 455 44.98 -19.59 -149.29
N GLU A 456 46.19 -19.77 -148.75
CA GLU A 456 47.36 -20.27 -149.49
C GLU A 456 47.22 -21.76 -149.87
N LEU A 457 46.53 -22.55 -149.05
CA LEU A 457 46.21 -23.96 -149.33
C LEU A 457 45.33 -24.13 -150.58
N GLY A 458 44.37 -23.21 -150.80
CA GLY A 458 43.46 -23.25 -151.94
C GLY A 458 44.14 -23.03 -153.30
N GLN A 459 45.19 -22.19 -153.36
CA GLN A 459 45.97 -22.00 -154.58
C GLN A 459 46.78 -23.25 -154.95
N THR A 460 47.30 -23.96 -153.94
CA THR A 460 48.10 -25.17 -154.12
C THR A 460 47.26 -26.35 -154.65
N GLN A 461 45.98 -26.42 -154.26
CA GLN A 461 45.03 -27.46 -154.72
C GLN A 461 44.69 -27.36 -156.22
N SER A 462 44.67 -26.16 -156.83
CA SER A 462 44.41 -26.01 -158.27
C SER A 462 45.55 -26.54 -159.15
N GLN A 463 46.80 -26.42 -158.71
CA GLN A 463 47.97 -26.93 -159.44
C GLN A 463 48.03 -28.47 -159.44
N LEU A 464 47.54 -29.12 -158.38
CA LEU A 464 47.45 -30.59 -158.24
C LEU A 464 46.50 -31.24 -159.26
N HIS A 465 45.37 -30.58 -159.56
CA HIS A 465 44.39 -31.12 -160.52
C HIS A 465 44.91 -31.14 -161.97
N GLN A 466 45.83 -30.24 -162.33
CA GLN A 466 46.45 -30.22 -163.65
C GLN A 466 47.43 -31.40 -163.82
N THR A 467 48.11 -31.82 -162.75
CA THR A 467 49.03 -32.98 -162.74
C THR A 467 48.28 -34.33 -162.73
N GLN A 468 47.07 -34.38 -162.18
CA GLN A 468 46.22 -35.58 -162.17
C GLN A 468 45.69 -36.00 -163.56
N ALA A 469 45.57 -35.07 -164.50
CA ALA A 469 45.16 -35.38 -165.88
C ALA A 469 46.27 -36.10 -166.67
N GLU A 470 47.54 -35.84 -166.35
CA GLU A 470 48.71 -36.52 -166.95
C GLU A 470 48.89 -37.95 -166.37
N LEU A 471 48.45 -38.20 -165.12
CA LEU A 471 48.47 -39.52 -164.47
C LEU A 471 47.47 -40.52 -165.11
N GLY A 472 46.34 -40.04 -165.62
CA GLY A 472 45.32 -40.87 -166.29
C GLY A 472 45.82 -41.58 -167.55
N GLN A 473 46.84 -41.03 -168.23
CA GLN A 473 47.52 -41.71 -169.34
C GLN A 473 48.39 -42.90 -168.88
N THR A 474 48.74 -42.97 -167.59
CA THR A 474 49.72 -43.94 -167.06
C THR A 474 49.07 -45.20 -166.46
N GLN A 475 47.82 -45.18 -165.98
CA GLN A 475 47.20 -46.35 -165.31
C GLN A 475 46.24 -47.20 -166.16
N SER A 476 46.06 -46.85 -167.43
CA SER A 476 45.66 -47.81 -168.48
C SER A 476 46.61 -49.04 -168.54
N GLN A 477 47.78 -48.96 -167.88
CA GLN A 477 48.74 -50.05 -167.67
C GLN A 477 48.45 -50.95 -166.43
N LEU A 478 47.53 -50.62 -165.51
CA LEU A 478 47.26 -51.44 -164.30
C LEU A 478 46.01 -52.34 -164.39
N HIS A 479 45.19 -52.15 -165.43
CA HIS A 479 44.09 -53.05 -165.84
C HIS A 479 44.56 -54.52 -166.01
N GLU A 480 45.88 -54.76 -166.09
CA GLU A 480 46.53 -56.07 -166.08
C GLU A 480 46.51 -56.79 -164.70
N THR A 481 46.11 -56.12 -163.62
CA THR A 481 46.16 -56.65 -162.23
C THR A 481 44.79 -57.07 -161.65
N GLU A 482 43.70 -56.82 -162.38
CA GLU A 482 42.33 -57.15 -161.96
C GLU A 482 42.01 -58.66 -161.87
N GLU A 483 42.87 -59.58 -162.32
CA GLU A 483 42.51 -61.00 -162.40
C GLU A 483 42.62 -61.82 -161.09
N LYS A 484 43.19 -61.29 -159.98
CA LYS A 484 43.53 -62.11 -158.78
C LYS A 484 42.62 -61.98 -157.55
N LEU A 485 41.69 -61.02 -157.46
CA LEU A 485 41.02 -60.66 -156.18
C LEU A 485 39.69 -61.39 -155.87
N GLY A 486 39.08 -62.11 -156.82
CA GLY A 486 37.72 -62.66 -156.70
C GLY A 486 37.46 -63.80 -155.68
N GLN A 487 38.43 -64.25 -154.88
CA GLN A 487 38.31 -65.49 -154.09
C GLN A 487 37.98 -65.33 -152.58
N THR A 488 37.95 -64.11 -152.01
CA THR A 488 38.08 -63.94 -150.54
C THR A 488 36.79 -63.58 -149.74
N GLN A 489 35.62 -63.37 -150.36
CA GLN A 489 34.54 -62.56 -149.72
C GLN A 489 33.37 -63.31 -149.01
N SER A 490 33.43 -64.61 -148.70
CA SER A 490 32.21 -65.40 -148.37
C SER A 490 31.91 -65.81 -146.89
N GLN A 491 32.59 -65.32 -145.83
CA GLN A 491 32.59 -66.01 -144.50
C GLN A 491 32.03 -65.31 -143.21
N LEU A 492 31.52 -64.07 -143.18
CA LEU A 492 31.44 -63.28 -141.91
C LEU A 492 30.08 -63.19 -141.11
N HIS A 493 28.95 -63.79 -141.50
CA HIS A 493 27.61 -63.27 -141.10
C HIS A 493 26.78 -64.06 -140.02
N GLN A 494 27.27 -64.49 -138.83
CA GLN A 494 26.52 -65.47 -137.98
C GLN A 494 26.31 -65.28 -136.44
N THR A 495 26.61 -64.16 -135.75
CA THR A 495 26.92 -64.22 -134.27
C THR A 495 26.10 -63.43 -133.21
N GLU A 496 24.89 -62.89 -133.39
CA GLU A 496 24.35 -61.80 -132.49
C GLU A 496 23.13 -62.03 -131.51
N GLU A 497 22.53 -63.21 -131.25
CA GLU A 497 21.11 -63.30 -130.77
C GLU A 497 20.71 -63.62 -129.26
N VAL A 498 21.56 -63.77 -128.22
CA VAL A 498 21.19 -64.62 -127.03
C VAL A 498 20.78 -64.00 -125.63
N LEU A 499 20.87 -62.71 -125.27
CA LEU A 499 21.06 -62.33 -123.83
C LEU A 499 19.86 -61.89 -122.91
N GLU A 500 18.58 -61.83 -123.31
CA GLU A 500 17.58 -60.93 -122.66
C GLU A 500 16.68 -61.42 -121.46
N GLN A 501 16.82 -62.60 -120.83
CA GLN A 501 15.68 -63.24 -120.08
C GLN A 501 15.60 -63.31 -118.51
N SER A 502 16.53 -62.83 -117.67
CA SER A 502 16.68 -63.37 -116.27
C SER A 502 16.15 -62.59 -115.02
N GLN A 503 15.19 -61.66 -115.07
CA GLN A 503 15.12 -60.59 -114.02
C GLN A 503 13.88 -60.45 -113.06
N ALA A 504 12.97 -61.41 -112.83
CA ALA A 504 11.60 -61.05 -112.32
C ALA A 504 10.94 -61.64 -111.03
N GLN A 505 11.50 -62.45 -110.10
CA GLN A 505 10.62 -63.30 -109.22
C GLN A 505 10.56 -63.27 -107.67
N LEU A 506 11.39 -62.59 -106.85
CA LEU A 506 11.53 -63.03 -105.43
C LEU A 506 10.99 -62.14 -104.27
N HIS A 507 10.18 -61.10 -104.50
CA HIS A 507 10.05 -59.99 -103.53
C HIS A 507 8.91 -60.02 -102.47
N GLU A 508 8.04 -61.04 -102.33
CA GLU A 508 6.69 -60.78 -101.75
C GLU A 508 6.31 -61.41 -100.38
N THR A 509 7.01 -62.38 -99.78
CA THR A 509 6.35 -63.28 -98.78
C THR A 509 6.61 -63.07 -97.28
N GLU A 510 7.54 -62.23 -96.81
CA GLU A 510 8.01 -62.34 -95.41
C GLU A 510 7.41 -61.36 -94.38
N ALA A 511 6.56 -60.41 -94.77
CA ALA A 511 6.23 -59.23 -93.92
C ALA A 511 5.10 -59.36 -92.86
N VAL A 512 4.30 -60.45 -92.76
CA VAL A 512 3.00 -60.38 -92.05
C VAL A 512 2.95 -61.07 -90.66
N LEU A 513 3.91 -61.92 -90.29
CA LEU A 513 3.77 -62.82 -89.13
C LEU A 513 4.21 -62.25 -87.76
N GLU A 514 5.04 -61.20 -87.73
CA GLU A 514 5.81 -60.84 -86.54
C GLU A 514 5.07 -59.90 -85.55
N GLN A 515 4.01 -59.21 -85.99
CA GLN A 515 3.34 -58.17 -85.18
C GLN A 515 2.39 -58.68 -84.08
N SER A 516 1.86 -59.90 -84.17
CA SER A 516 0.77 -60.36 -83.29
C SER A 516 1.20 -60.94 -81.95
N VAL A 517 2.47 -61.33 -81.78
CA VAL A 517 2.97 -62.01 -80.56
C VAL A 517 3.26 -61.02 -79.42
N THR A 518 3.59 -59.76 -79.74
CA THR A 518 4.06 -58.76 -78.76
C THR A 518 2.94 -58.18 -77.88
N GLN A 519 1.69 -58.18 -78.34
CA GLN A 519 0.56 -57.53 -77.62
C GLN A 519 0.03 -58.33 -76.42
N LEU A 520 0.24 -59.66 -76.36
CA LEU A 520 -0.29 -60.52 -75.29
C LEU A 520 0.55 -60.51 -74.01
N GLN A 521 1.84 -60.17 -74.07
CA GLN A 521 2.77 -60.21 -72.93
C GLN A 521 2.66 -58.98 -72.00
N GLN A 522 2.21 -57.82 -72.48
CA GLN A 522 2.09 -56.59 -71.66
C GLN A 522 0.92 -56.64 -70.66
N LYS A 523 -0.21 -57.27 -71.03
CA LYS A 523 -1.43 -57.36 -70.19
C LYS A 523 -1.23 -58.11 -68.86
N THR A 524 -0.24 -58.99 -68.77
CA THR A 524 0.04 -59.80 -67.56
C THR A 524 0.83 -59.02 -66.50
N GLN A 525 1.58 -57.98 -66.88
CA GLN A 525 2.34 -57.12 -65.96
C GLN A 525 1.46 -56.10 -65.22
N GLU A 526 0.36 -55.63 -65.84
CA GLU A 526 -0.61 -54.68 -65.26
C GLU A 526 -1.35 -55.27 -64.04
N LEU A 527 -1.56 -56.59 -64.00
CA LEU A 527 -2.29 -57.27 -62.92
C LEU A 527 -1.50 -57.31 -61.59
N GLN A 528 -0.17 -57.32 -61.67
CA GLN A 528 0.73 -57.45 -60.52
C GLN A 528 0.97 -56.09 -59.81
N GLN A 529 0.83 -54.97 -60.52
CA GLN A 529 0.83 -53.62 -59.94
C GLN A 529 -0.46 -53.30 -59.18
N SER A 530 -1.63 -53.78 -59.65
CA SER A 530 -2.93 -53.56 -59.00
C SER A 530 -3.02 -54.18 -57.59
N GLN A 531 -2.23 -55.21 -57.28
CA GLN A 531 -2.18 -55.83 -55.94
C GLN A 531 -1.39 -54.99 -54.91
N SER A 532 -0.41 -54.18 -55.35
CA SER A 532 0.35 -53.27 -54.45
C SER A 532 -0.43 -52.00 -54.09
N GLN A 533 -1.28 -51.53 -55.00
CA GLN A 533 -2.16 -50.38 -54.80
C GLN A 533 -3.30 -50.69 -53.79
N LEU A 534 -3.72 -51.94 -53.67
CA LEU A 534 -4.76 -52.37 -52.72
C LEU A 534 -4.35 -52.22 -51.24
N HIS A 535 -3.05 -52.24 -50.94
CA HIS A 535 -2.51 -52.14 -49.58
C HIS A 535 -2.33 -50.67 -49.13
N GLN A 536 -2.02 -49.75 -50.05
CA GLN A 536 -2.01 -48.30 -49.76
C GLN A 536 -3.43 -47.73 -49.62
N VAL A 537 -4.39 -48.25 -50.39
CA VAL A 537 -5.82 -47.89 -50.26
C VAL A 537 -6.41 -48.31 -48.89
N GLN A 538 -5.81 -49.28 -48.20
CA GLN A 538 -6.23 -49.68 -46.84
C GLN A 538 -5.81 -48.70 -45.74
N GLU A 539 -4.67 -48.02 -45.85
CA GLU A 539 -4.27 -46.93 -44.93
C GLU A 539 -5.01 -45.61 -45.23
N GLU A 540 -5.32 -45.34 -46.50
CA GLU A 540 -6.16 -44.21 -46.90
C GLU A 540 -7.63 -44.38 -46.47
N LEU A 541 -8.11 -45.63 -46.31
CA LEU A 541 -9.45 -45.93 -45.82
C LEU A 541 -9.64 -45.56 -44.34
N GLU A 542 -8.63 -45.75 -43.48
CA GLU A 542 -8.69 -45.34 -42.06
C GLU A 542 -8.63 -43.80 -41.90
N ARG A 543 -7.87 -43.11 -42.77
CA ARG A 543 -7.90 -41.64 -42.87
C ARG A 543 -9.23 -41.10 -43.40
N SER A 544 -9.83 -41.78 -44.38
CA SER A 544 -11.13 -41.44 -44.95
C SER A 544 -12.30 -41.67 -43.96
N GLN A 545 -12.19 -42.66 -43.07
CA GLN A 545 -13.18 -42.90 -42.01
C GLN A 545 -13.22 -41.82 -40.93
N SER A 546 -12.07 -41.23 -40.57
CA SER A 546 -12.01 -40.08 -39.66
C SER A 546 -12.51 -38.79 -40.31
N GLN A 547 -12.26 -38.59 -41.61
CA GLN A 547 -12.84 -37.49 -42.39
C GLN A 547 -14.36 -37.64 -42.61
N GLN A 548 -14.89 -38.86 -42.76
CA GLN A 548 -16.33 -39.11 -42.82
C GLN A 548 -17.08 -38.73 -41.54
N GLN A 549 -16.43 -38.79 -40.38
CA GLN A 549 -17.04 -38.41 -39.10
C GLN A 549 -17.14 -36.88 -38.94
N GLN A 550 -16.17 -36.14 -39.48
CA GLN A 550 -16.16 -34.67 -39.53
C GLN A 550 -17.15 -34.13 -40.59
N ILE A 551 -17.21 -34.76 -41.77
CA ILE A 551 -18.16 -34.41 -42.84
C ILE A 551 -19.63 -34.67 -42.42
N LYS A 552 -19.91 -35.66 -41.54
CA LYS A 552 -21.27 -35.90 -41.02
C LYS A 552 -21.78 -34.81 -40.07
N GLN A 553 -20.91 -34.18 -39.27
CA GLN A 553 -21.30 -33.05 -38.42
C GLN A 553 -21.54 -31.78 -39.25
N GLU A 554 -20.73 -31.55 -40.28
CA GLU A 554 -20.92 -30.45 -41.24
C GLU A 554 -22.15 -30.66 -42.14
N GLU A 555 -22.49 -31.90 -42.52
CA GLU A 555 -23.72 -32.25 -43.24
C GLU A 555 -25.00 -31.95 -42.44
N GLN A 556 -24.98 -32.13 -41.12
CA GLN A 556 -26.13 -31.85 -40.25
C GLN A 556 -26.38 -30.34 -40.07
N GLN A 557 -25.31 -29.54 -40.02
CA GLN A 557 -25.39 -28.08 -39.96
C GLN A 557 -25.77 -27.47 -41.32
N ALA A 558 -25.23 -28.01 -42.42
CA ALA A 558 -25.64 -27.65 -43.78
C ALA A 558 -27.11 -28.02 -44.06
N LYS A 559 -27.64 -29.13 -43.51
CA LYS A 559 -29.06 -29.51 -43.68
C LYS A 559 -30.05 -28.54 -43.00
N SER A 560 -29.69 -27.90 -41.88
CA SER A 560 -30.57 -26.89 -41.25
C SER A 560 -30.59 -25.55 -42.00
N GLU A 561 -29.46 -25.14 -42.58
CA GLU A 561 -29.38 -23.94 -43.42
C GLU A 561 -30.01 -24.18 -44.80
N LEU A 562 -29.89 -25.39 -45.35
CA LEU A 562 -30.52 -25.78 -46.62
C LEU A 562 -32.04 -25.91 -46.50
N ALA A 563 -32.60 -26.21 -45.31
CA ALA A 563 -34.04 -26.16 -45.05
C ALA A 563 -34.61 -24.73 -45.02
N GLN A 564 -33.88 -23.76 -44.44
CA GLN A 564 -34.26 -22.34 -44.46
C GLN A 564 -34.07 -21.70 -45.83
N THR A 565 -33.09 -22.17 -46.62
CA THR A 565 -32.84 -21.71 -47.98
C THR A 565 -33.82 -22.35 -48.98
N ARG A 566 -34.27 -23.60 -48.77
CA ARG A 566 -35.35 -24.25 -49.55
C ARG A 566 -36.69 -23.52 -49.44
N SER A 567 -37.07 -23.05 -48.26
CA SER A 567 -38.31 -22.29 -48.07
C SER A 567 -38.31 -20.95 -48.81
N LYS A 568 -37.15 -20.29 -48.94
CA LYS A 568 -36.99 -19.05 -49.73
C LYS A 568 -36.84 -19.34 -51.24
N LEU A 569 -36.29 -20.51 -51.59
CA LEU A 569 -36.14 -20.97 -52.98
C LEU A 569 -37.49 -21.40 -53.60
N GLU A 570 -38.41 -21.97 -52.82
CA GLU A 570 -39.77 -22.32 -53.28
C GLU A 570 -40.60 -21.07 -53.64
N GLU A 571 -40.40 -19.97 -52.91
CA GLU A 571 -41.05 -18.67 -53.17
C GLU A 571 -40.49 -18.01 -54.45
N VAL A 572 -39.19 -18.15 -54.71
CA VAL A 572 -38.53 -17.67 -55.95
C VAL A 572 -38.77 -18.60 -57.14
N GLN A 573 -38.86 -19.93 -56.95
CA GLN A 573 -39.18 -20.90 -58.00
C GLN A 573 -40.59 -20.72 -58.57
N THR A 574 -41.55 -20.29 -57.74
CA THR A 574 -42.92 -19.99 -58.22
C THR A 574 -42.94 -18.75 -59.12
N GLN A 575 -42.07 -17.77 -58.88
CA GLN A 575 -41.92 -16.58 -59.74
C GLN A 575 -41.10 -16.90 -61.01
N LEU A 576 -40.11 -17.78 -60.92
CA LEU A 576 -39.30 -18.26 -62.06
C LEU A 576 -40.14 -19.07 -63.06
N TYR A 577 -41.05 -19.93 -62.59
CA TYR A 577 -41.92 -20.74 -63.46
C TYR A 577 -42.84 -19.89 -64.36
N GLN A 578 -43.24 -18.70 -63.89
CA GLN A 578 -44.05 -17.76 -64.68
C GLN A 578 -43.22 -16.95 -65.69
N THR A 579 -41.91 -16.79 -65.47
CA THR A 579 -41.00 -16.06 -66.38
C THR A 579 -40.34 -16.98 -67.41
N GLU A 580 -40.05 -18.23 -67.08
CA GLU A 580 -39.50 -19.23 -68.02
C GLU A 580 -40.50 -19.64 -69.11
N ALA A 581 -41.81 -19.63 -68.82
CA ALA A 581 -42.85 -19.86 -69.82
C ALA A 581 -42.86 -18.77 -70.92
N MET A 582 -42.66 -17.50 -70.55
CA MET A 582 -42.58 -16.39 -71.52
C MET A 582 -41.26 -16.39 -72.31
N LEU A 583 -40.16 -16.85 -71.70
CA LEU A 583 -38.85 -16.94 -72.36
C LEU A 583 -38.81 -18.04 -73.43
N THR A 584 -39.52 -19.15 -73.21
CA THR A 584 -39.58 -20.28 -74.15
C THR A 584 -40.35 -19.93 -75.44
N GLU A 585 -41.39 -19.09 -75.35
CA GLU A 585 -42.13 -18.58 -76.52
C GLU A 585 -41.27 -17.60 -77.34
N TYR A 586 -40.46 -16.77 -76.69
CA TYR A 586 -39.56 -15.81 -77.33
C TYR A 586 -38.35 -16.48 -78.03
N GLN A 587 -37.80 -17.55 -77.45
CA GLN A 587 -36.65 -18.27 -78.00
C GLN A 587 -36.98 -19.06 -79.27
N SER A 588 -38.19 -19.63 -79.38
CA SER A 588 -38.68 -20.27 -80.62
C SER A 588 -38.74 -19.28 -81.79
N HIS A 589 -39.16 -18.04 -81.53
CA HIS A 589 -39.25 -17.01 -82.56
C HIS A 589 -37.86 -16.51 -83.02
N ARG A 590 -36.89 -16.48 -82.11
CA ARG A 590 -35.49 -16.11 -82.37
C ARG A 590 -34.78 -17.11 -83.29
N GLN A 591 -35.03 -18.42 -83.10
CA GLN A 591 -34.39 -19.49 -83.88
C GLN A 591 -34.84 -19.51 -85.36
N GLN A 592 -36.10 -19.15 -85.64
CA GLN A 592 -36.61 -19.01 -87.01
C GLN A 592 -36.05 -17.78 -87.75
N THR A 593 -35.74 -16.70 -87.03
CA THR A 593 -35.16 -15.48 -87.63
C THR A 593 -33.65 -15.60 -87.82
N GLU A 594 -32.92 -16.26 -86.90
CA GLU A 594 -31.48 -16.56 -87.05
C GLU A 594 -31.20 -17.45 -88.28
N SER A 595 -32.06 -18.43 -88.57
CA SER A 595 -31.95 -19.29 -89.77
C SER A 595 -32.15 -18.53 -91.10
N ALA A 596 -32.88 -17.41 -91.08
CA ALA A 596 -33.06 -16.52 -92.24
C ALA A 596 -31.92 -15.51 -92.38
N LEU A 597 -31.25 -15.17 -91.27
CA LEU A 597 -30.08 -14.30 -91.22
C LEU A 597 -28.85 -14.98 -91.85
N GLU A 598 -28.63 -16.28 -91.63
CA GLU A 598 -27.45 -16.99 -92.14
C GLU A 598 -27.43 -17.18 -93.67
N ARG A 599 -28.58 -17.28 -94.35
CA ARG A 599 -28.62 -17.47 -95.82
C ARG A 599 -28.36 -16.18 -96.62
N SER A 600 -28.70 -15.00 -96.09
CA SER A 600 -28.45 -13.72 -96.76
C SER A 600 -27.06 -13.16 -96.47
N LEU A 601 -26.46 -13.49 -95.32
CA LEU A 601 -25.10 -13.08 -94.96
C LEU A 601 -24.00 -13.83 -95.73
N SER A 602 -24.19 -15.12 -96.07
CA SER A 602 -23.18 -15.86 -96.87
C SER A 602 -23.11 -15.46 -98.36
N GLN A 603 -24.07 -14.72 -98.92
CA GLN A 603 -24.05 -14.36 -100.35
C GLN A 603 -23.43 -12.99 -100.67
N LEU A 604 -23.37 -12.06 -99.72
CA LEU A 604 -22.86 -10.70 -99.97
C LEU A 604 -21.49 -10.44 -99.37
N GLN A 605 -21.09 -11.27 -98.42
CA GLN A 605 -19.83 -11.18 -97.72
C GLN A 605 -18.65 -11.80 -98.49
N GLU A 606 -18.85 -12.43 -99.66
CA GLU A 606 -17.75 -13.15 -100.33
C GLU A 606 -17.26 -12.52 -101.64
N THR A 607 -17.83 -11.41 -102.13
CA THR A 607 -17.43 -10.90 -103.46
C THR A 607 -16.93 -9.47 -103.53
N ARG A 608 -16.95 -8.65 -102.46
CA ARG A 608 -16.64 -7.22 -102.67
C ARG A 608 -15.93 -6.47 -101.54
N SER A 609 -15.96 -7.03 -100.35
CA SER A 609 -14.69 -7.31 -99.66
C SER A 609 -13.98 -8.41 -100.44
N GLU A 610 -13.51 -8.21 -101.65
CA GLU A 610 -12.06 -8.19 -101.82
C GLU A 610 -11.39 -6.84 -101.83
N LEU A 611 -11.80 -6.07 -102.83
CA LEU A 611 -10.75 -5.63 -103.74
C LEU A 611 -10.56 -4.13 -103.69
N GLU A 612 -11.65 -3.37 -103.69
CA GLU A 612 -11.54 -1.93 -103.92
C GLU A 612 -11.34 -1.12 -102.65
N ARG A 613 -11.70 -1.70 -101.52
CA ARG A 613 -11.58 -0.99 -100.25
C ARG A 613 -10.13 -0.91 -99.76
N TYR A 614 -9.27 -1.91 -100.03
CA TYR A 614 -7.85 -1.78 -99.68
C TYR A 614 -7.08 -0.80 -100.55
N LYS A 615 -7.50 -0.61 -101.81
CA LYS A 615 -6.76 0.18 -102.79
C LYS A 615 -6.93 1.69 -102.58
N THR A 616 -8.11 2.12 -102.13
CA THR A 616 -8.45 3.55 -101.99
C THR A 616 -8.04 4.15 -100.65
N GLU A 617 -8.14 3.42 -99.53
CA GLU A 617 -7.71 3.92 -98.22
C GLU A 617 -6.17 4.08 -98.13
N PHE A 618 -5.39 3.24 -98.82
CA PHE A 618 -3.92 3.37 -98.86
C PHE A 618 -3.44 4.63 -99.59
N GLU A 619 -4.06 4.99 -100.72
CA GLU A 619 -3.71 6.21 -101.46
C GLU A 619 -4.08 7.48 -100.68
N ARG A 620 -5.14 7.45 -99.85
CA ARG A 620 -5.55 8.60 -99.03
C ARG A 620 -4.55 8.89 -97.91
N SER A 621 -4.13 7.86 -97.19
CA SER A 621 -3.25 8.03 -96.02
C SER A 621 -1.85 8.50 -96.41
N ARG A 622 -1.31 8.04 -97.56
CA ARG A 622 0.00 8.52 -98.08
C ARG A 622 -0.02 10.02 -98.39
N LEU A 623 -1.18 10.55 -98.75
CA LEU A 623 -1.35 11.96 -99.08
C LEU A 623 -1.50 12.83 -97.83
N GLU A 624 -2.21 12.37 -96.80
CA GLU A 624 -2.28 13.06 -95.50
C GLU A 624 -0.90 13.21 -94.86
N GLU A 625 -0.06 12.17 -94.92
CA GLU A 625 1.27 12.19 -94.31
C GLU A 625 2.25 13.13 -95.02
N THR A 626 2.20 13.18 -96.36
CA THR A 626 3.00 14.14 -97.14
C THR A 626 2.53 15.58 -96.93
N LEU A 627 1.22 15.82 -96.83
CA LEU A 627 0.67 17.16 -96.58
C LEU A 627 0.95 17.65 -95.16
N ALA A 628 0.92 16.79 -94.14
CA ALA A 628 1.27 17.17 -92.77
C ALA A 628 2.75 17.61 -92.66
N SER A 629 3.65 17.06 -93.48
CA SER A 629 5.07 17.41 -93.46
C SER A 629 5.44 18.68 -94.23
N ALA A 630 4.56 19.16 -95.12
CA ALA A 630 4.83 20.28 -96.02
C ALA A 630 3.92 21.51 -95.79
N ALA A 631 2.86 21.39 -95.00
CA ALA A 631 1.87 22.46 -94.82
C ALA A 631 2.27 23.47 -93.72
N GLU A 632 2.43 24.73 -94.11
CA GLU A 632 2.65 25.86 -93.19
C GLU A 632 1.38 26.29 -92.42
N ASN A 633 0.19 25.76 -92.77
CA ASN A 633 -1.10 26.05 -92.12
C ASN A 633 -2.19 25.00 -92.40
N ASP A 634 -3.10 24.82 -91.44
CA ASP A 634 -4.21 23.83 -91.45
C ASP A 634 -5.22 24.05 -92.60
N GLU A 635 -5.47 25.30 -92.98
CA GLU A 635 -6.36 25.61 -94.11
C GLU A 635 -5.80 25.07 -95.44
N GLN A 636 -4.48 25.06 -95.62
CA GLN A 636 -3.83 24.54 -96.83
C GLN A 636 -3.95 23.01 -96.92
N MET A 637 -3.90 22.31 -95.78
CA MET A 637 -4.08 20.86 -95.71
C MET A 637 -5.51 20.47 -96.09
N GLN A 638 -6.51 21.16 -95.54
CA GLN A 638 -7.92 20.98 -95.91
C GLN A 638 -8.16 21.21 -97.41
N TYR A 639 -7.55 22.25 -97.97
CA TYR A 639 -7.66 22.55 -99.39
C TYR A 639 -7.14 21.41 -100.28
N ASN A 640 -5.94 20.87 -100.00
CA ASN A 640 -5.35 19.79 -100.79
C ASN A 640 -6.08 18.45 -100.62
N LEU A 641 -6.59 18.14 -99.42
CA LEU A 641 -7.39 16.95 -99.18
C LEU A 641 -8.70 17.00 -99.96
N LEU A 642 -9.34 18.16 -100.02
CA LEU A 642 -10.53 18.36 -100.84
C LEU A 642 -10.22 18.23 -102.34
N LEU A 643 -9.04 18.66 -102.78
CA LEU A 643 -8.63 18.45 -104.17
C LEU A 643 -8.38 16.98 -104.48
N TRP A 644 -7.81 16.21 -103.55
CA TRP A 644 -7.62 14.78 -103.70
C TRP A 644 -8.93 14.02 -103.67
N ASP A 645 -9.83 14.34 -102.73
CA ASP A 645 -11.18 13.78 -102.68
C ASP A 645 -11.93 14.12 -103.98
N GLY A 646 -11.71 15.33 -104.50
CA GLY A 646 -12.23 15.78 -105.79
C GLY A 646 -11.70 14.94 -106.95
N TRP A 647 -10.39 14.71 -107.00
CA TRP A 647 -9.75 13.90 -108.03
C TRP A 647 -10.12 12.40 -107.93
N GLN A 648 -10.22 11.82 -106.73
CA GLN A 648 -10.72 10.44 -106.53
C GLN A 648 -12.18 10.31 -106.93
N ALA A 649 -12.99 11.32 -106.65
CA ALA A 649 -14.36 11.33 -107.11
C ALA A 649 -14.41 11.35 -108.65
N TYR A 650 -13.58 12.17 -109.31
CA TYR A 650 -13.43 12.16 -110.78
C TYR A 650 -13.01 10.77 -111.29
N ARG A 651 -12.02 10.12 -110.66
CA ARG A 651 -11.56 8.74 -110.99
C ARG A 651 -12.65 7.68 -110.80
N ASN A 652 -13.45 7.79 -109.73
CA ASN A 652 -14.53 6.86 -109.42
C ASN A 652 -15.82 7.14 -110.23
N GLY A 653 -15.76 8.08 -111.19
CA GLY A 653 -16.91 8.47 -112.02
C GLY A 653 -17.92 9.37 -111.32
N ASP A 654 -17.64 9.79 -110.08
CA ASP A 654 -18.53 10.63 -109.27
C ASP A 654 -18.25 12.12 -109.50
N MET A 655 -18.74 12.64 -110.64
CA MET A 655 -18.53 14.03 -111.05
C MET A 655 -19.19 15.05 -110.11
N ASN A 656 -20.27 14.67 -109.42
CA ASN A 656 -20.92 15.55 -108.44
C ASN A 656 -20.09 15.66 -107.17
N LYS A 657 -19.56 14.54 -106.67
CA LYS A 657 -18.65 14.57 -105.53
C LYS A 657 -17.36 15.30 -105.88
N MET A 658 -16.83 15.12 -107.11
CA MET A 658 -15.73 15.92 -107.62
C MET A 658 -16.06 17.42 -107.53
N ALA A 659 -17.18 17.84 -108.12
CA ALA A 659 -17.64 19.22 -108.12
C ALA A 659 -17.88 19.76 -106.70
N HIS A 660 -18.45 18.96 -105.80
CA HIS A 660 -18.67 19.36 -104.41
C HIS A 660 -17.35 19.58 -103.67
N CYS A 661 -16.40 18.65 -103.79
CA CYS A 661 -15.09 18.74 -103.18
C CYS A 661 -14.34 19.99 -103.67
N LEU A 662 -14.36 20.24 -104.99
CA LEU A 662 -13.85 21.49 -105.56
C LEU A 662 -14.60 22.71 -104.99
N GLN A 663 -15.93 22.68 -104.89
CA GLN A 663 -16.71 23.79 -104.33
C GLN A 663 -16.44 24.03 -102.83
N GLN A 664 -16.16 23.00 -102.03
CA GLN A 664 -15.77 23.15 -100.62
C GLN A 664 -14.35 23.69 -100.49
N SER A 665 -13.44 23.30 -101.41
CA SER A 665 -12.07 23.81 -101.41
C SER A 665 -12.04 25.34 -101.50
N LEU A 666 -13.09 25.95 -102.09
CA LEU A 666 -13.27 27.41 -102.13
C LEU A 666 -13.32 28.11 -100.77
N LYS A 667 -13.66 27.40 -99.68
CA LYS A 667 -13.69 27.98 -98.33
C LYS A 667 -12.31 28.08 -97.69
N PHE A 668 -11.35 27.31 -98.20
CA PHE A 668 -10.00 27.15 -97.64
C PHE A 668 -8.92 27.74 -98.56
N THR A 669 -9.33 28.55 -99.54
CA THR A 669 -8.42 29.18 -100.50
C THR A 669 -8.63 30.69 -100.52
N SER A 670 -7.53 31.44 -100.37
CA SER A 670 -7.49 32.90 -100.53
C SER A 670 -7.16 33.33 -101.97
N LEU A 671 -7.00 32.36 -102.88
CA LEU A 671 -6.67 32.59 -104.29
C LEU A 671 -7.78 33.38 -104.99
N SER A 672 -7.39 34.14 -106.02
CA SER A 672 -8.38 34.75 -106.91
C SER A 672 -9.16 33.67 -107.65
N ARG A 673 -10.39 33.96 -108.07
CA ARG A 673 -11.27 32.99 -108.76
C ARG A 673 -10.58 32.31 -109.95
N THR A 674 -9.74 33.04 -110.68
CA THR A 674 -9.01 32.53 -111.86
C THR A 674 -7.83 31.64 -111.45
N GLU A 675 -7.10 32.00 -110.39
CA GLU A 675 -6.01 31.18 -109.83
C GLU A 675 -6.55 29.90 -109.19
N THR A 676 -7.72 29.94 -108.55
CA THR A 676 -8.33 28.73 -107.97
C THR A 676 -8.63 27.68 -109.02
N ILE A 677 -9.15 28.09 -110.19
CA ILE A 677 -9.43 27.17 -111.30
C ILE A 677 -8.13 26.58 -111.85
N LEU A 678 -7.09 27.41 -112.04
CA LEU A 678 -5.77 26.94 -112.48
C LEU A 678 -5.16 25.97 -111.47
N ASN A 679 -5.25 26.27 -110.17
CA ASN A 679 -4.70 25.43 -109.12
C ASN A 679 -5.43 24.09 -109.00
N TRP A 680 -6.74 24.06 -109.28
CA TRP A 680 -7.46 22.79 -109.42
C TRP A 680 -6.95 21.96 -110.57
N LEU A 681 -6.76 22.56 -111.75
CA LEU A 681 -6.21 21.88 -112.91
C LEU A 681 -4.79 21.37 -112.65
N GLU A 682 -3.94 22.18 -112.03
CA GLU A 682 -2.58 21.80 -111.66
C GLU A 682 -2.56 20.66 -110.65
N ASN A 683 -3.40 20.70 -109.60
CA ASN A 683 -3.47 19.63 -108.62
C ASN A 683 -4.08 18.36 -109.20
N PHE A 684 -5.12 18.45 -110.01
CA PHE A 684 -5.66 17.28 -110.70
C PHE A 684 -4.62 16.70 -111.66
N SER A 685 -3.86 17.54 -112.37
CA SER A 685 -2.79 17.08 -113.26
C SER A 685 -1.68 16.40 -112.48
N ARG A 686 -1.29 16.98 -111.33
CA ARG A 686 -0.32 16.41 -110.41
C ARG A 686 -0.79 15.08 -109.83
N PHE A 687 -1.99 15.01 -109.26
CA PHE A 687 -2.54 13.78 -108.68
C PHE A 687 -2.75 12.70 -109.72
N SER A 688 -3.20 13.08 -110.91
CA SER A 688 -3.28 12.15 -112.04
C SER A 688 -1.89 11.58 -112.32
N SER A 689 -0.86 12.44 -112.47
CA SER A 689 0.51 11.99 -112.73
C SER A 689 1.11 11.13 -111.62
N GLU A 690 0.89 11.45 -110.35
CA GLU A 690 1.41 10.72 -109.19
C GLU A 690 0.73 9.36 -108.98
N ASN A 691 -0.49 9.20 -109.47
CA ASN A 691 -1.24 7.95 -109.39
C ASN A 691 -1.24 7.19 -110.73
N GLY A 692 -0.37 7.59 -111.68
CA GLY A 692 -0.15 6.89 -112.96
C GLY A 692 -1.26 7.10 -114.01
N TYR A 693 -2.07 8.14 -113.85
CA TYR A 693 -3.12 8.54 -114.77
C TYR A 693 -2.65 9.73 -115.64
N GLN A 694 -3.10 9.79 -116.89
CA GLN A 694 -3.03 11.02 -117.68
C GLN A 694 -4.32 11.79 -117.49
N LEU A 695 -4.23 13.03 -117.03
CA LEU A 695 -5.40 13.91 -116.98
C LEU A 695 -5.68 14.46 -118.37
N ASP A 696 -6.83 14.12 -118.93
CA ASP A 696 -7.35 14.84 -120.08
C ASP A 696 -7.99 16.15 -119.62
N ILE A 697 -7.20 17.23 -119.70
CA ILE A 697 -7.65 18.57 -119.34
C ILE A 697 -8.80 19.02 -120.27
N GLN A 698 -8.81 18.58 -121.52
CA GLN A 698 -9.86 18.92 -122.47
C GLN A 698 -11.17 18.22 -122.09
N GLU A 699 -11.13 16.99 -121.59
CA GLU A 699 -12.29 16.26 -121.08
C GLU A 699 -12.82 16.88 -119.78
N LEU A 700 -11.94 17.12 -118.80
CA LEU A 700 -12.30 17.74 -117.53
C LEU A 700 -12.94 19.12 -117.72
N THR A 701 -12.35 19.97 -118.56
CA THR A 701 -12.86 21.34 -118.80
C THR A 701 -14.16 21.37 -119.62
N ASN A 702 -14.48 20.28 -120.31
CA ASN A 702 -15.75 20.11 -121.02
C ASN A 702 -16.88 19.51 -120.14
N LEU A 703 -16.60 19.01 -118.93
CA LEU A 703 -17.64 18.50 -118.02
C LEU A 703 -18.63 19.59 -117.64
N ALA A 704 -19.92 19.27 -117.64
CA ALA A 704 -20.98 20.21 -117.32
C ALA A 704 -20.90 20.69 -115.86
N GLU A 705 -20.53 19.81 -114.93
CA GLU A 705 -20.31 20.10 -113.51
C GLU A 705 -19.12 21.05 -113.35
N TRP A 706 -18.03 20.81 -114.08
CA TRP A 706 -16.86 21.69 -114.11
C TRP A 706 -17.23 23.07 -114.68
N GLN A 707 -17.90 23.13 -115.84
CA GLN A 707 -18.36 24.37 -116.44
C GLN A 707 -19.36 25.13 -115.56
N GLN A 708 -20.26 24.42 -114.85
CA GLN A 708 -21.14 25.04 -113.87
C GLN A 708 -20.38 25.58 -112.66
N LEU A 709 -19.37 24.87 -112.17
CA LEU A 709 -18.56 25.33 -111.05
C LEU A 709 -17.84 26.63 -111.41
N VAL A 710 -17.19 26.63 -112.58
CA VAL A 710 -16.54 27.80 -113.17
C VAL A 710 -17.56 28.94 -113.36
N ARG A 711 -18.77 28.65 -113.86
CA ARG A 711 -19.85 29.65 -113.99
C ARG A 711 -20.39 30.16 -112.65
N ARG A 712 -20.56 29.33 -111.63
CA ARG A 712 -21.08 29.75 -110.30
C ARG A 712 -20.08 30.60 -109.54
N LEU A 713 -18.80 30.27 -109.63
CA LEU A 713 -17.71 31.15 -109.19
C LEU A 713 -17.79 32.54 -109.84
N THR A 714 -18.39 32.61 -111.04
CA THR A 714 -18.68 33.88 -111.71
C THR A 714 -20.09 34.47 -111.44
N ALA A 715 -21.10 33.78 -110.84
CA ALA A 715 -22.52 34.15 -110.99
C ALA A 715 -23.48 34.41 -109.76
N ALA A 716 -23.50 33.71 -108.61
CA ALA A 716 -24.70 33.72 -107.72
C ALA A 716 -24.62 34.52 -106.39
N LYS A 717 -25.53 35.49 -106.22
CA LYS A 717 -25.88 36.26 -104.99
C LYS A 717 -27.31 35.90 -104.53
N SER A 718 -27.47 35.71 -103.21
CA SER A 718 -28.66 35.91 -102.32
C SER A 718 -29.95 35.10 -102.51
N LEU A 719 -30.36 34.33 -101.48
CA LEU A 719 -31.61 34.51 -100.69
C LEU A 719 -32.02 33.22 -99.95
N ILE A 720 -31.79 33.18 -98.64
CA ILE A 720 -32.49 32.32 -97.66
C ILE A 720 -33.54 33.25 -97.04
N ALA A 721 -34.86 33.12 -97.28
CA ALA A 721 -35.80 32.02 -96.95
C ALA A 721 -36.02 31.90 -95.42
N ILE A 722 -37.18 31.65 -94.81
CA ILE A 722 -38.57 31.35 -95.17
C ILE A 722 -39.35 31.38 -93.82
N LYS A 723 -40.59 31.86 -93.83
CA LYS A 723 -41.72 31.18 -93.17
C LYS A 723 -42.69 30.79 -94.27
#